data_AF-A0A6G0V430-F1
#
_entry.id   AF-A0A6G0V430-F1
#
_cell.length_a   1.000
_cell.length_b   1.000
_cell.length_c   1.000
_cell.angle_alpha   90.00
_cell.angle_beta   90.00
_cell.angle_gamma   90.00
#
_symmetry.space_group_name_H-M   'P 1'
#
loop_
_entity.id
_entity.type
_entity.pdbx_description
1 polymer ?
#
loop_
_entity_poly.entity_id
_entity_poly.type
_entity_poly.pdbx_seq_one_letter_code
_entity_poly.pdbx_strand_id
1 'polypeptide(L)'
;MTTETLRTIVDGLNGPPFSCGFSLVTFDSIANEKLLQTLSDVLCWIEGMPEVDIRSESPDETTMRIMTALKVLKYPPPRDMDHIQKWRLDIVEGEKTAIYPILEWIFNNVDRLKERIYLARYLTKTEVPPEEVTPEIQKLQNVIAEKMEEFKHIHQRIVESRADYARAEDIRMDLKAMEEEKEQLQRKIEKVKRLTANRGDAQKYLELASKLRVEVEKNDQLSVERQAQRNALLHIEQRVQRLNRMKMELEREKESINPQNVIDKLKRDIDTNTYLVNEKLKREIETQKKNVININKILNMKTVTNSDIINLKKRIEVLNKEIIDITNQRDTKDEEHEDKLSIYRHQSMNIQRKKQAIAEQMQGARHELDHMEKMLNEKKRDLAARAGTDDIITAVQFKRYIAELRGKTTTYKRRKAEMEDLENELKILQRTVEILHGDWEDLKQGIEAEGRGVIESLNAQPPRPKTAKPTTTDVENLKSMAKELSDRVNTKRNVVQRLKEDIEQFSVEHRDVNEEYQTKKTAFSIMREEMESEQKHLEDTVQRLDTQFKKLSADKEKHSKELNDKEWIKEGIDDPQKARSILEQINQRNSVAIREIESLRTKLNELSNKASSGDQIAMWKSVIAAMEKKIELVNRRNANEGPIGDWY
;
A
#
# COMPACT_ATOMS: atom_id res chain seq x y z
N MET A 1 -45.25 12.03 -8.30
CA MET A 1 -45.41 12.25 -6.85
C MET A 1 -44.97 10.98 -6.13
N THR A 2 -44.02 11.04 -5.21
CA THR A 2 -43.48 9.86 -4.51
C THR A 2 -44.22 9.65 -3.19
N THR A 3 -44.31 8.41 -2.72
CA THR A 3 -44.94 8.07 -1.43
C THR A 3 -44.29 8.78 -0.24
N GLU A 4 -43.04 9.22 -0.40
CA GLU A 4 -42.31 10.01 0.60
C GLU A 4 -42.87 11.44 0.73
N THR A 5 -43.29 12.10 -0.36
CA THR A 5 -43.85 13.47 -0.28
C THR A 5 -45.15 13.47 0.51
N LEU A 6 -46.01 12.48 0.26
CA LEU A 6 -47.27 12.29 0.99
C LEU A 6 -47.02 11.97 2.47
N ARG A 7 -45.98 11.19 2.77
CA ARG A 7 -45.62 10.86 4.16
C ARG A 7 -45.17 12.10 4.92
N THR A 8 -44.31 12.93 4.34
CA THR A 8 -43.85 14.18 4.97
C THR A 8 -45.01 15.13 5.24
N ILE A 9 -45.96 15.26 4.32
CA ILE A 9 -47.15 16.10 4.50
C ILE A 9 -48.06 15.56 5.60
N VAL A 10 -48.31 14.25 5.62
CA VAL A 10 -49.14 13.59 6.63
C VAL A 10 -48.49 13.68 8.02
N ASP A 11 -47.19 13.45 8.12
CA ASP A 11 -46.43 13.58 9.38
C ASP A 11 -46.46 15.03 9.88
N GLY A 12 -46.35 16.02 8.98
CA GLY A 12 -46.47 17.44 9.29
C GLY A 12 -47.85 17.89 9.76
N LEU A 13 -48.92 17.38 9.13
CA LEU A 13 -50.33 17.66 9.50
C LEU A 13 -50.77 16.91 10.77
N ASN A 14 -50.13 15.79 11.07
CA ASN A 14 -50.37 15.03 12.31
C ASN A 14 -49.56 15.58 13.49
N GLY A 15 -48.50 16.35 13.22
CA GLY A 15 -47.72 17.06 14.23
C GLY A 15 -48.49 18.23 14.86
N PRO A 16 -48.01 18.75 16.01
CA PRO A 16 -48.54 19.98 16.58
C PRO A 16 -48.24 21.17 15.65
N PRO A 17 -49.24 22.02 15.31
CA PRO A 17 -50.48 22.29 16.03
C PRO A 17 -51.78 21.71 15.42
N PHE A 18 -51.73 21.07 14.24
CA PHE A 18 -52.94 20.68 13.50
C PHE A 18 -53.56 19.37 14.02
N SER A 19 -52.75 18.40 14.47
CA SER A 19 -53.20 17.14 15.09
C SER A 19 -54.33 16.41 14.32
N CYS A 20 -54.33 16.47 12.99
CA CYS A 20 -55.47 16.06 12.17
C CYS A 20 -55.67 14.52 12.06
N GLY A 21 -54.73 13.71 12.54
CA GLY A 21 -54.84 12.24 12.59
C GLY A 21 -55.04 11.56 11.23
N PHE A 22 -54.55 12.15 10.14
CA PHE A 22 -54.71 11.61 8.79
C PHE A 22 -53.84 10.36 8.58
N SER A 23 -54.43 9.34 7.96
CA SER A 23 -53.73 8.24 7.31
C SER A 23 -53.41 8.60 5.85
N LEU A 24 -52.38 7.99 5.24
CA LEU A 24 -52.01 8.20 3.82
C LEU A 24 -53.22 8.06 2.87
N VAL A 25 -54.10 7.09 3.14
CA VAL A 25 -55.33 6.85 2.35
C VAL A 25 -56.39 7.92 2.59
N THR A 26 -56.58 8.34 3.85
CA THR A 26 -57.58 9.35 4.17
C THR A 26 -57.17 10.74 3.66
N PHE A 27 -55.86 11.05 3.64
CA PHE A 27 -55.34 12.30 3.10
C PHE A 27 -55.47 12.38 1.57
N ASP A 28 -55.23 11.29 0.85
CA ASP A 28 -55.45 11.25 -0.59
C ASP A 28 -56.95 11.29 -0.95
N SER A 29 -57.85 10.87 -0.06
CA SER A 29 -59.30 10.98 -0.29
C SER A 29 -59.91 12.36 -0.02
N ILE A 30 -59.13 13.36 0.38
CA ILE A 30 -59.63 14.71 0.69
C ILE A 30 -60.07 15.44 -0.60
N ALA A 31 -61.26 16.06 -0.55
CA ALA A 31 -61.80 16.88 -1.63
C ALA A 31 -61.00 18.19 -1.82
N ASN A 32 -60.92 18.69 -3.05
CA ASN A 32 -60.11 19.86 -3.43
C ASN A 32 -60.41 21.12 -2.58
N GLU A 33 -61.68 21.40 -2.27
CA GLU A 33 -62.07 22.53 -1.40
C GLU A 33 -61.50 22.41 0.01
N LYS A 34 -61.54 21.19 0.58
CA LYS A 34 -61.01 20.92 1.92
C LYS A 34 -59.48 20.92 1.91
N LEU A 35 -58.85 20.51 0.81
CA LEU A 35 -57.41 20.58 0.63
C LEU A 35 -56.92 22.04 0.55
N LEU A 36 -57.67 22.90 -0.16
CA LEU A 36 -57.40 24.33 -0.20
C LEU A 36 -57.57 24.97 1.19
N GLN A 37 -58.58 24.55 1.97
CA GLN A 37 -58.74 24.99 3.36
C GLN A 37 -57.54 24.58 4.21
N THR A 38 -57.08 23.33 4.11
CA THR A 38 -55.88 22.92 4.84
C THR A 38 -54.63 23.70 4.44
N LEU A 39 -54.50 24.08 3.17
CA LEU A 39 -53.39 24.95 2.74
C LEU A 39 -53.54 26.37 3.31
N SER A 40 -54.74 26.92 3.32
CA SER A 40 -55.05 28.23 3.92
C SER A 40 -54.74 28.24 5.41
N ASP A 41 -55.18 27.22 6.15
CA ASP A 41 -54.93 27.07 7.58
C ASP A 41 -53.44 26.93 7.87
N VAL A 42 -52.72 26.15 7.06
CA VAL A 42 -51.27 25.99 7.15
C VAL A 42 -50.58 27.33 6.89
N LEU A 43 -50.98 28.10 5.88
CA LEU A 43 -50.39 29.41 5.60
C LEU A 43 -50.70 30.44 6.71
N CYS A 44 -51.95 30.51 7.18
CA CYS A 44 -52.35 31.38 8.30
C CYS A 44 -51.55 31.04 9.58
N TRP A 45 -51.28 29.76 9.83
CA TRP A 45 -50.46 29.33 10.95
C TRP A 45 -49.00 29.80 10.86
N ILE A 46 -48.37 29.70 9.69
CA ILE A 46 -46.98 30.18 9.53
C ILE A 46 -46.96 31.71 9.61
N GLU A 47 -48.00 32.39 9.09
CA GLU A 47 -48.17 33.86 9.16
C GLU A 47 -48.52 34.39 10.55
N GLY A 48 -49.08 33.56 11.43
CA GLY A 48 -49.62 33.98 12.71
C GLY A 48 -50.90 34.82 12.59
N MET A 49 -51.65 34.63 11.50
CA MET A 49 -52.94 35.28 11.23
C MET A 49 -54.10 34.40 11.72
N PRO A 50 -55.28 34.98 12.03
CA PRO A 50 -56.47 34.19 12.35
C PRO A 50 -56.88 33.28 11.19
N GLU A 51 -57.51 32.15 11.53
CA GLU A 51 -58.03 31.20 10.53
C GLU A 51 -59.08 31.89 9.65
N VAL A 52 -58.92 31.76 8.33
CA VAL A 52 -59.83 32.34 7.33
C VAL A 52 -60.57 31.18 6.66
N ASP A 53 -61.89 31.19 6.75
CA ASP A 53 -62.76 30.24 6.05
C ASP A 53 -62.90 30.67 4.59
N ILE A 54 -62.46 29.80 3.67
CA ILE A 54 -62.49 30.04 2.22
C ILE A 54 -63.90 30.25 1.70
N ARG A 55 -64.94 29.78 2.41
CA ARG A 55 -66.34 29.99 2.02
C ARG A 55 -66.82 31.43 2.16
N SER A 56 -66.05 32.26 2.88
CA SER A 56 -66.39 33.67 3.13
C SER A 56 -65.74 34.64 2.14
N GLU A 57 -64.76 34.20 1.36
CA GLU A 57 -64.00 35.00 0.39
C GLU A 57 -64.39 34.64 -1.06
N SER A 58 -64.20 35.57 -2.00
CA SER A 58 -64.27 35.20 -3.41
C SER A 58 -63.06 34.35 -3.81
N PRO A 59 -63.20 33.39 -4.75
CA PRO A 59 -62.09 32.54 -5.20
C PRO A 59 -60.86 33.35 -5.68
N ASP A 60 -61.09 34.53 -6.25
CA ASP A 60 -60.04 35.43 -6.72
C ASP A 60 -59.31 36.12 -5.55
N GLU A 61 -60.01 36.53 -4.50
CA GLU A 61 -59.42 37.14 -3.30
C GLU A 61 -58.59 36.12 -2.51
N THR A 62 -59.09 34.90 -2.31
CA THR A 62 -58.35 33.81 -1.65
C THR A 62 -57.08 33.46 -2.43
N THR A 63 -57.17 33.42 -3.76
CA THR A 63 -56.01 33.14 -4.64
C THR A 63 -54.97 34.25 -4.56
N MET A 64 -55.39 35.52 -4.56
CA MET A 64 -54.50 36.67 -4.39
C MET A 64 -53.83 36.68 -3.01
N ARG A 65 -54.55 36.29 -1.95
CA ARG A 65 -53.99 36.13 -0.60
C ARG A 65 -52.94 35.02 -0.55
N ILE A 66 -53.27 33.81 -1.01
CA ILE A 66 -52.34 32.67 -1.05
C ILE A 66 -51.11 33.00 -1.91
N MET A 67 -51.28 33.66 -3.06
CA MET A 67 -50.14 34.06 -3.89
C MET A 67 -49.27 35.13 -3.24
N THR A 68 -49.87 36.09 -2.53
CA THR A 68 -49.12 37.10 -1.78
C THR A 68 -48.33 36.44 -0.65
N ALA A 69 -48.93 35.52 0.09
CA ALA A 69 -48.27 34.70 1.11
C ALA A 69 -47.10 33.89 0.53
N LEU A 70 -47.33 33.19 -0.59
CA LEU A 70 -46.28 32.41 -1.28
C LEU A 70 -45.16 33.29 -1.84
N LYS A 71 -45.46 34.53 -2.28
CA LYS A 71 -44.47 35.52 -2.73
C LYS A 71 -43.60 36.00 -1.56
N VAL A 72 -44.20 36.25 -0.39
CA VAL A 72 -43.48 36.60 0.84
C VAL A 72 -42.57 35.44 1.28
N LEU A 73 -43.10 34.22 1.23
CA LEU A 73 -42.35 32.98 1.48
C LEU A 73 -41.25 32.71 0.43
N LYS A 74 -41.29 33.37 -0.73
CA LYS A 74 -40.46 33.09 -1.92
C LYS A 74 -40.50 31.61 -2.32
N TYR A 75 -41.71 31.06 -2.42
CA TYR A 75 -41.89 29.78 -3.10
C TYR A 75 -41.50 29.92 -4.59
N PRO A 76 -40.66 29.03 -5.15
CA PRO A 76 -40.25 29.13 -6.56
C PRO A 76 -41.44 28.83 -7.49
N PRO A 77 -41.91 29.79 -8.31
CA PRO A 77 -42.96 29.50 -9.28
C PRO A 77 -42.41 28.57 -10.39
N PRO A 78 -43.28 27.83 -11.11
CA PRO A 78 -42.92 27.10 -12.31
C PRO A 78 -42.21 27.99 -13.34
N ARG A 79 -41.22 27.44 -14.07
CA ARG A 79 -40.30 28.22 -14.92
C ARG A 79 -40.91 28.75 -16.22
N ASP A 80 -42.04 28.20 -16.67
CA ASP A 80 -42.64 28.56 -17.97
C ASP A 80 -43.91 29.42 -17.78
N MET A 81 -44.09 30.45 -18.61
CA MET A 81 -45.20 31.39 -18.52
C MET A 81 -46.59 30.74 -18.67
N ASP A 82 -46.72 29.74 -19.54
CA ASP A 82 -47.97 28.97 -19.72
C ASP A 82 -48.25 28.07 -18.51
N HIS A 83 -47.19 27.49 -17.92
CA HIS A 83 -47.28 26.72 -16.69
C HIS A 83 -47.60 27.60 -15.47
N ILE A 84 -47.25 28.89 -15.48
CA ILE A 84 -47.65 29.84 -14.43
C ILE A 84 -49.15 30.10 -14.52
N GLN A 85 -49.72 30.37 -15.70
CA GLN A 85 -51.16 30.59 -15.84
C GLN A 85 -51.96 29.35 -15.45
N LYS A 86 -51.50 28.17 -15.88
CA LYS A 86 -52.09 26.90 -15.46
C LYS A 86 -51.95 26.66 -13.95
N TRP A 87 -50.80 26.94 -13.36
CA TRP A 87 -50.59 26.83 -11.91
C TRP A 87 -51.47 27.78 -11.10
N ARG A 88 -51.75 28.98 -11.61
CA ARG A 88 -52.73 29.89 -11.00
C ARG A 88 -54.14 29.31 -11.02
N LEU A 89 -54.54 28.72 -12.15
CA LEU A 89 -55.82 28.04 -12.28
C LEU A 89 -55.91 26.81 -11.37
N ASP A 90 -54.86 26.00 -11.32
CA ASP A 90 -54.76 24.80 -10.47
C ASP A 90 -54.83 25.16 -8.97
N ILE A 91 -54.35 26.35 -8.56
CA ILE A 91 -54.52 26.85 -7.18
C ILE A 91 -55.97 27.29 -6.91
N VAL A 92 -56.63 27.94 -7.87
CA VAL A 92 -58.04 28.34 -7.77
C VAL A 92 -58.96 27.12 -7.65
N GLU A 93 -58.67 26.07 -8.42
CA GLU A 93 -59.45 24.81 -8.45
C GLU A 93 -59.10 23.85 -7.31
N GLY A 94 -58.04 24.14 -6.54
CA GLY A 94 -57.60 23.32 -5.42
C GLY A 94 -56.99 21.97 -5.84
N GLU A 95 -56.32 21.93 -6.99
CA GLU A 95 -55.77 20.71 -7.56
C GLU A 95 -54.59 20.15 -6.77
N LYS A 96 -54.57 18.81 -6.64
CA LYS A 96 -53.55 18.10 -5.86
C LYS A 96 -52.13 18.29 -6.42
N THR A 97 -52.02 18.48 -7.73
CA THR A 97 -50.77 18.71 -8.45
C THR A 97 -50.06 20.01 -8.02
N ALA A 98 -50.83 21.03 -7.62
CA ALA A 98 -50.31 22.32 -7.18
C ALA A 98 -50.13 22.39 -5.67
N ILE A 99 -51.06 21.83 -4.87
CA ILE A 99 -51.05 21.98 -3.41
C ILE A 99 -50.01 21.09 -2.73
N TYR A 100 -49.85 19.83 -3.15
CA TYR A 100 -48.94 18.90 -2.48
C TYR A 100 -47.47 19.37 -2.50
N PRO A 101 -46.91 19.87 -3.63
CA PRO A 101 -45.54 20.42 -3.62
C PRO A 101 -45.38 21.64 -2.69
N ILE A 102 -46.43 22.46 -2.55
CA ILE A 102 -46.42 23.62 -1.66
C ILE A 102 -46.40 23.17 -0.19
N LEU A 103 -47.27 22.23 0.18
CA LEU A 103 -47.31 21.67 1.53
C LEU A 103 -46.01 20.94 1.89
N GLU A 104 -45.46 20.14 0.98
CA GLU A 104 -44.17 19.48 1.17
C GLU A 104 -43.05 20.49 1.43
N TRP A 105 -42.99 21.55 0.61
CA TRP A 105 -41.97 22.58 0.76
C TRP A 105 -42.08 23.33 2.09
N ILE A 106 -43.32 23.57 2.53
CA ILE A 106 -43.63 24.17 3.82
C ILE A 106 -43.15 23.28 4.97
N PHE A 107 -43.57 22.01 4.99
CA PHE A 107 -43.27 21.09 6.10
C PHE A 107 -41.79 20.71 6.17
N ASN A 108 -41.07 20.71 5.05
CA ASN A 108 -39.62 20.49 5.05
C ASN A 108 -38.82 21.66 5.64
N ASN A 109 -39.37 22.88 5.70
CA ASN A 109 -38.63 24.09 6.07
C ASN A 109 -39.35 24.98 7.10
N VAL A 110 -40.20 24.42 7.95
CA VAL A 110 -41.09 25.16 8.86
C VAL A 110 -40.36 26.28 9.63
N ASP A 111 -39.23 25.98 10.28
CA ASP A 111 -38.51 26.96 11.10
C ASP A 111 -37.94 28.11 10.28
N ARG A 112 -37.36 27.79 9.12
CA ARG A 112 -36.83 28.78 8.17
C ARG A 112 -37.94 29.67 7.62
N LEU A 113 -39.13 29.11 7.37
CA LEU A 113 -40.27 29.88 6.86
C LEU A 113 -40.88 30.77 7.92
N LYS A 114 -40.95 30.32 9.18
CA LYS A 114 -41.36 31.17 10.32
C LYS A 114 -40.41 32.34 10.53
N GLU A 115 -39.10 32.10 10.52
CA GLU A 115 -38.10 33.18 10.57
C GLU A 115 -38.27 34.16 9.39
N ARG A 116 -38.52 33.62 8.20
CA ARG A 116 -38.72 34.43 7.00
C ARG A 116 -39.95 35.32 7.07
N ILE A 117 -41.09 34.80 7.53
CA ILE A 117 -42.32 35.59 7.71
C ILE A 117 -42.10 36.66 8.78
N TYR A 118 -41.48 36.28 9.90
CA TYR A 118 -41.12 37.23 10.94
C TYR A 118 -40.29 38.37 10.37
N LEU A 119 -39.25 38.06 9.59
CA LEU A 119 -38.41 39.05 8.92
C LEU A 119 -39.18 39.84 7.86
N ALA A 120 -40.06 39.20 7.09
CA ALA A 120 -40.85 39.86 6.05
C ALA A 120 -41.75 40.94 6.63
N ARG A 121 -42.39 40.71 7.79
CA ARG A 121 -43.22 41.71 8.48
C ARG A 121 -42.48 43.03 8.74
N TYR A 122 -41.17 42.99 8.94
CA TYR A 122 -40.34 44.17 9.24
C TYR A 122 -39.47 44.65 8.06
N LEU A 123 -39.28 43.81 7.03
CA LEU A 123 -38.36 44.08 5.91
C LEU A 123 -39.06 44.21 4.55
N THR A 124 -40.38 44.01 4.45
CA THR A 124 -41.13 44.33 3.23
C THR A 124 -41.24 45.84 3.08
N LYS A 125 -40.60 46.38 2.05
CA LYS A 125 -40.72 47.80 1.70
C LYS A 125 -42.13 48.07 1.20
N THR A 126 -42.81 49.04 1.79
CA THR A 126 -44.05 49.59 1.23
C THR A 126 -43.69 50.32 -0.06
N GLU A 127 -44.16 49.81 -1.20
CA GLU A 127 -43.97 50.46 -2.50
C GLU A 127 -44.83 51.72 -2.55
N VAL A 128 -44.21 52.89 -2.42
CA VAL A 128 -44.89 54.17 -2.63
C VAL A 128 -44.88 54.46 -4.13
N PRO A 129 -46.04 54.68 -4.78
CA PRO A 129 -46.11 55.00 -6.20
C PRO A 129 -45.23 56.22 -6.56
N PRO A 130 -44.57 56.20 -7.73
CA PRO A 130 -43.63 57.26 -8.13
C PRO A 130 -44.28 58.65 -8.24
N GLU A 131 -45.60 58.72 -8.37
CA GLU A 131 -46.38 59.96 -8.45
C GLU A 131 -46.53 60.70 -7.11
N GLU A 132 -46.36 60.01 -5.97
CA GLU A 132 -46.51 60.57 -4.62
C GLU A 132 -45.16 60.86 -3.92
N VAL A 133 -44.04 60.65 -4.60
CA VAL A 133 -42.70 60.80 -3.99
C VAL A 133 -42.32 62.27 -3.85
N THR A 134 -42.70 62.86 -2.70
CA THR A 134 -42.21 64.17 -2.25
C THR A 134 -40.79 64.02 -1.65
N PRO A 135 -39.90 65.03 -1.72
CA PRO A 135 -38.57 64.98 -1.09
C PRO A 135 -38.57 64.62 0.41
N GLU A 136 -39.64 64.89 1.14
CA GLU A 136 -39.82 64.48 2.54
C GLU A 136 -40.06 62.97 2.69
N ILE A 137 -40.87 62.39 1.79
CA ILE A 137 -41.13 60.94 1.73
C ILE A 137 -39.86 60.18 1.39
N GLN A 138 -39.02 60.73 0.51
CA GLN A 138 -37.72 60.14 0.18
C GLN A 138 -36.76 60.13 1.38
N LYS A 139 -36.72 61.21 2.18
CA LYS A 139 -35.95 61.24 3.44
C LYS A 139 -36.45 60.18 4.43
N LEU A 140 -37.78 60.04 4.57
CA LEU A 140 -38.38 59.05 5.46
C LEU A 140 -38.08 57.61 4.99
N GLN A 141 -38.14 57.34 3.68
CA GLN A 141 -37.75 56.05 3.10
C GLN A 141 -36.28 55.71 3.38
N ASN A 142 -35.38 56.70 3.34
CA ASN A 142 -33.96 56.52 3.68
C ASN A 142 -33.77 56.18 5.16
N VAL A 143 -34.47 56.88 6.07
CA VAL A 143 -34.45 56.59 7.52
C VAL A 143 -34.99 55.19 7.80
N ILE A 144 -36.10 54.81 7.15
CA ILE A 144 -36.68 53.46 7.27
C ILE A 144 -35.68 52.41 6.75
N ALA A 145 -34.96 52.68 5.65
CA ALA A 145 -33.93 51.79 5.13
C ALA A 145 -32.75 51.61 6.08
N GLU A 146 -32.29 52.69 6.73
CA GLU A 146 -31.25 52.64 7.75
C GLU A 146 -31.68 51.81 8.96
N LYS A 147 -32.91 52.04 9.46
CA LYS A 147 -33.47 51.25 10.57
C LYS A 147 -33.71 49.78 10.22
N MET A 148 -34.07 49.47 8.98
CA MET A 148 -34.14 48.09 8.50
C MET A 148 -32.77 47.41 8.52
N GLU A 149 -31.68 48.13 8.22
CA GLU A 149 -30.33 47.57 8.25
C GLU A 149 -29.81 47.37 9.68
N GLU A 150 -30.05 48.34 10.58
CA GLU A 150 -29.80 48.18 12.02
C GLU A 150 -30.52 46.95 12.58
N PHE A 151 -31.79 46.75 12.21
CA PHE A 151 -32.59 45.60 12.63
C PHE A 151 -31.97 44.26 12.17
N LYS A 152 -31.52 44.15 10.91
CA LYS A 152 -30.86 42.92 10.43
C LYS A 152 -29.61 42.60 11.25
N HIS A 153 -28.77 43.60 11.50
CA HIS A 153 -27.54 43.41 12.26
C HIS A 153 -27.81 42.98 13.71
N ILE A 154 -28.79 43.59 14.38
CA ILE A 154 -29.19 43.21 15.74
C ILE A 154 -29.82 41.82 15.75
N HIS A 155 -30.71 41.52 14.82
CA HIS A 155 -31.37 40.21 14.73
C HIS A 155 -30.37 39.09 14.50
N GLN A 156 -29.40 39.27 13.59
CA GLN A 156 -28.32 38.32 13.34
C GLN A 156 -27.53 38.03 14.62
N ARG A 157 -27.11 39.08 15.35
CA ARG A 157 -26.40 38.93 16.64
C ARG A 157 -27.21 38.17 17.69
N ILE A 158 -28.53 38.36 17.73
CA ILE A 158 -29.41 37.65 18.66
C ILE A 158 -29.53 36.18 18.28
N VAL A 159 -29.64 35.84 16.99
CA VAL A 159 -29.70 34.45 16.52
C VAL A 159 -28.40 33.71 16.88
N GLU A 160 -27.25 34.34 16.64
CA GLU A 160 -25.94 33.80 17.04
C GLU A 160 -25.87 33.57 18.56
N SER A 161 -26.30 34.56 19.34
CA SER A 161 -26.34 34.49 20.80
C SER A 161 -27.27 33.38 21.34
N ARG A 162 -28.42 33.15 20.69
CA ARG A 162 -29.33 32.04 21.04
C ARG A 162 -28.72 30.67 20.77
N ALA A 163 -28.00 30.53 19.66
CA ALA A 163 -27.30 29.28 19.35
C ALA A 163 -26.21 28.98 20.39
N ASP A 164 -25.50 30.01 20.85
CA ASP A 164 -24.51 29.87 21.93
C ASP A 164 -25.16 29.55 23.29
N TYR A 165 -26.32 30.14 23.59
CA TYR A 165 -27.09 29.82 24.80
C TYR A 165 -27.55 28.36 24.83
N ALA A 166 -28.00 27.80 23.71
CA ALA A 166 -28.39 26.39 23.63
C ALA A 166 -27.21 25.46 23.99
N ARG A 167 -26.01 25.74 23.47
CA ARG A 167 -24.79 24.99 23.85
C ARG A 167 -24.44 25.17 25.33
N ALA A 168 -24.65 26.37 25.87
CA ALA A 168 -24.42 26.65 27.28
C ALA A 168 -25.40 25.90 28.20
N GLU A 169 -26.64 25.69 27.76
CA GLU A 169 -27.65 24.93 28.50
C GLU A 169 -27.29 23.43 28.57
N ASP A 170 -26.79 22.84 27.48
CA ASP A 170 -26.28 21.46 27.50
C ASP A 170 -25.13 21.31 28.50
N ILE A 171 -24.17 22.25 28.49
CA ILE A 171 -23.06 22.27 29.46
C ILE A 171 -23.59 22.44 30.89
N ARG A 172 -24.62 23.25 31.10
CA ARG A 172 -25.26 23.44 32.41
C ARG A 172 -25.93 22.17 32.90
N MET A 173 -26.58 21.42 32.01
CA MET A 173 -27.18 20.11 32.33
C MET A 173 -26.11 19.09 32.70
N ASP A 174 -25.02 19.01 31.93
CA ASP A 174 -23.88 18.13 32.22
C ASP A 174 -23.20 18.49 33.54
N LEU A 175 -23.04 19.79 33.83
CA LEU A 175 -22.48 20.27 35.08
C LEU A 175 -23.36 19.89 36.28
N LYS A 176 -24.68 20.00 36.14
CA LYS A 176 -25.63 19.53 37.15
C LYS A 176 -25.51 18.00 37.36
N ALA A 177 -25.41 17.22 36.28
CA ALA A 177 -25.21 15.78 36.38
C ALA A 177 -23.90 15.42 37.09
N MET A 178 -22.80 16.10 36.76
CA MET A 178 -21.51 15.94 37.45
C MET A 178 -21.56 16.36 38.92
N GLU A 179 -22.33 17.40 39.28
CA GLU A 179 -22.56 17.79 40.66
C GLU A 179 -23.34 16.72 41.44
N GLU A 180 -24.38 16.14 40.84
CA GLU A 180 -25.14 15.04 41.43
C GLU A 180 -24.26 13.80 41.64
N GLU A 181 -23.43 13.42 40.65
CA GLU A 181 -22.46 12.33 40.78
C GLU A 181 -21.42 12.59 41.88
N LYS A 182 -20.90 13.82 41.95
CA LYS A 182 -19.98 14.25 42.99
C LYS A 182 -20.61 14.11 44.37
N GLU A 183 -21.87 14.55 44.55
CA GLU A 183 -22.57 14.42 45.82
C GLU A 183 -22.79 12.94 46.19
N GLN A 184 -23.18 12.10 45.24
CA GLN A 184 -23.32 10.66 45.46
C GLN A 184 -21.99 10.00 45.87
N LEU A 185 -20.88 10.37 45.21
CA LEU A 185 -19.54 9.89 45.57
C LEU A 185 -19.11 10.39 46.94
N GLN A 186 -19.38 11.65 47.29
CA GLN A 186 -19.12 12.20 48.62
C GLN A 186 -19.89 11.44 49.70
N ARG A 187 -21.19 11.18 49.51
CA ARG A 187 -22.00 10.37 50.44
C ARG A 187 -21.44 8.95 50.60
N LYS A 188 -20.98 8.30 49.51
CA LYS A 188 -20.32 6.99 49.56
C LYS A 188 -18.99 7.05 50.32
N ILE A 189 -18.16 8.05 50.05
CA ILE A 189 -16.88 8.26 50.75
C ILE A 189 -17.13 8.48 52.25
N GLU A 190 -18.14 9.28 52.61
CA GLU A 190 -18.47 9.53 54.01
C GLU A 190 -18.95 8.26 54.71
N LYS A 191 -19.79 7.45 54.05
CA LYS A 191 -20.20 6.13 54.56
C LYS A 191 -18.99 5.21 54.79
N VAL A 192 -18.06 5.15 53.84
CA VAL A 192 -16.83 4.35 53.98
C VAL A 192 -15.95 4.90 55.11
N LYS A 193 -15.75 6.21 55.18
CA LYS A 193 -14.98 6.89 56.25
C LYS A 193 -15.55 6.56 57.63
N ARG A 194 -16.87 6.65 57.81
CA ARG A 194 -17.55 6.28 59.06
C ARG A 194 -17.30 4.83 59.45
N LEU A 195 -17.33 3.89 58.49
CA LEU A 195 -17.03 2.48 58.73
C LEU A 195 -15.56 2.23 59.11
N THR A 196 -14.62 2.98 58.52
CA THR A 196 -13.19 2.86 58.81
C THR A 196 -12.73 3.62 60.05
N ALA A 197 -13.46 4.65 60.49
CA ALA A 197 -13.07 5.51 61.62
C ALA A 197 -12.95 4.76 62.96
N ASN A 198 -13.61 3.61 63.10
CA ASN A 198 -13.56 2.79 64.31
C ASN A 198 -12.25 1.98 64.48
N ARG A 199 -11.31 2.08 63.53
CA ARG A 199 -9.99 1.40 63.60
C ARG A 199 -8.88 2.43 63.85
N GLY A 200 -8.12 2.27 64.94
CA GLY A 200 -7.02 3.18 65.32
C GLY A 200 -5.88 3.29 64.29
N ASP A 201 -5.66 2.25 63.48
CA ASP A 201 -4.67 2.25 62.39
C ASP A 201 -5.26 2.59 61.00
N ALA A 202 -6.53 3.01 60.92
CA ALA A 202 -7.23 3.24 59.65
C ALA A 202 -6.48 4.19 58.70
N GLN A 203 -5.84 5.23 59.24
CA GLN A 203 -5.08 6.20 58.44
C GLN A 203 -3.85 5.58 57.78
N LYS A 204 -3.10 4.74 58.51
CA LYS A 204 -1.91 4.04 57.99
C LYS A 204 -2.30 3.03 56.92
N TYR A 205 -3.36 2.26 57.16
CA TYR A 205 -3.88 1.30 56.17
C TYR A 205 -4.45 1.99 54.92
N LEU A 206 -5.07 3.18 55.07
CA LEU A 206 -5.57 3.96 53.94
C LEU A 206 -4.42 4.50 53.08
N GLU A 207 -3.34 4.96 53.71
CA GLU A 207 -2.13 5.40 52.99
C GLU A 207 -1.47 4.23 52.25
N LEU A 208 -1.33 3.07 52.90
CA LEU A 208 -0.82 1.84 52.26
C LEU A 208 -1.73 1.37 51.12
N ALA A 209 -3.06 1.42 51.30
CA ALA A 209 -4.01 1.07 50.25
C ALA A 209 -3.97 2.05 49.07
N SER A 210 -3.75 3.35 49.33
CA SER A 210 -3.56 4.35 48.26
C SER A 210 -2.28 4.08 47.48
N LYS A 211 -1.17 3.78 48.16
CA LYS A 211 0.11 3.40 47.53
C LYS A 211 -0.05 2.12 46.70
N LEU A 212 -0.68 1.09 47.28
CA LEU A 212 -0.97 -0.16 46.58
C LEU A 212 -1.84 0.08 45.34
N ARG A 213 -2.91 0.89 45.45
CA ARG A 213 -3.79 1.21 44.31
C ARG A 213 -3.02 1.85 43.17
N VAL A 214 -2.16 2.84 43.46
CA VAL A 214 -1.34 3.51 42.44
C VAL A 214 -0.37 2.53 41.77
N GLU A 215 0.27 1.65 42.55
CA GLU A 215 1.16 0.63 41.99
C GLU A 215 0.41 -0.43 41.18
N VAL A 216 -0.80 -0.83 41.58
CA VAL A 216 -1.66 -1.74 40.79
C VAL A 216 -2.10 -1.07 39.48
N GLU A 217 -2.58 0.17 39.53
CA GLU A 217 -2.96 0.93 38.33
C GLU A 217 -1.78 1.07 37.36
N LYS A 218 -0.58 1.36 37.88
CA LYS A 218 0.65 1.43 37.10
C LYS A 218 1.03 0.06 36.51
N ASN A 219 0.91 -1.02 37.29
CA ASN A 219 1.17 -2.37 36.81
C ASN A 219 0.17 -2.79 35.71
N ASP A 220 -1.10 -2.42 35.84
CA ASP A 220 -2.13 -2.68 34.83
C ASP A 220 -1.86 -1.89 33.53
N GLN A 221 -1.48 -0.61 33.64
CA GLN A 221 -1.05 0.20 32.50
C GLN A 221 0.16 -0.43 31.80
N LEU A 222 1.20 -0.80 32.55
CA LEU A 222 2.39 -1.46 32.01
C LEU A 222 2.06 -2.83 31.38
N SER A 223 1.08 -3.56 31.93
CA SER A 223 0.60 -4.83 31.38
C SER A 223 -0.09 -4.63 30.02
N VAL A 224 -0.96 -3.62 29.92
CA VAL A 224 -1.63 -3.24 28.65
C VAL A 224 -0.60 -2.79 27.62
N GLU A 225 0.34 -1.93 28.00
CA GLU A 225 1.42 -1.47 27.10
C GLU A 225 2.30 -2.64 26.65
N ARG A 226 2.69 -3.54 27.55
CA ARG A 226 3.48 -4.73 27.22
C ARG A 226 2.74 -5.62 26.23
N GLN A 227 1.44 -5.83 26.43
CA GLN A 227 0.63 -6.62 25.50
C GLN A 227 0.51 -5.93 24.13
N ALA A 228 0.30 -4.61 24.10
CA ALA A 228 0.26 -3.84 22.87
C ALA A 228 1.59 -3.90 22.10
N GLN A 229 2.73 -3.75 22.79
CA GLN A 229 4.06 -3.87 22.20
C GLN A 229 4.35 -5.29 21.70
N ARG A 230 3.98 -6.33 22.46
CA ARG A 230 4.11 -7.72 22.04
C ARG A 230 3.30 -8.01 20.78
N ASN A 231 2.07 -7.50 20.70
CA ASN A 231 1.23 -7.62 19.51
C ASN A 231 1.85 -6.86 18.32
N ALA A 232 2.39 -5.65 18.53
CA ALA A 232 3.06 -4.88 17.49
C ALA A 232 4.30 -5.61 16.96
N LEU A 233 5.12 -6.20 17.83
CA LEU A 233 6.28 -6.99 17.47
C LEU A 233 5.87 -8.21 16.63
N LEU A 234 4.85 -8.96 17.07
CA LEU A 234 4.31 -10.09 16.30
C LEU A 234 3.83 -9.66 14.90
N HIS A 235 3.16 -8.50 14.77
CA HIS A 235 2.74 -7.98 13.46
C HIS A 235 3.92 -7.63 12.55
N ILE A 236 4.98 -7.03 13.11
CA ILE A 236 6.20 -6.71 12.37
C ILE A 236 6.91 -7.98 11.93
N GLU A 237 7.08 -8.97 12.82
CA GLU A 237 7.68 -10.26 12.50
C GLU A 237 6.90 -10.99 11.38
N GLN A 238 5.57 -11.02 11.47
CA GLN A 238 4.72 -11.56 10.42
C GLN A 238 4.88 -10.80 9.09
N ARG A 239 5.01 -9.47 9.13
CA ARG A 239 5.25 -8.66 7.92
C ARG A 239 6.60 -9.00 7.30
N VAL A 240 7.65 -9.14 8.10
CA VAL A 240 8.98 -9.53 7.63
C VAL A 240 8.95 -10.93 7.02
N GLN A 241 8.26 -11.89 7.65
CA GLN A 241 8.07 -13.23 7.10
C GLN A 241 7.35 -13.20 5.74
N ARG A 242 6.27 -12.41 5.61
CA ARG A 242 5.57 -12.23 4.31
C ARG A 242 6.46 -11.62 3.24
N LEU A 243 7.24 -10.59 3.56
CA LEU A 243 8.17 -9.97 2.61
C LEU A 243 9.27 -10.94 2.17
N ASN A 244 9.79 -11.76 3.09
CA ASN A 244 10.77 -12.80 2.75
C ASN A 244 10.17 -13.87 1.84
N ARG A 245 8.91 -14.29 2.06
CA ARG A 245 8.23 -15.21 1.13
C ARG A 245 8.03 -14.60 -0.24
N MET A 246 7.52 -13.38 -0.31
CA MET A 246 7.36 -12.67 -1.58
C MET A 246 8.70 -12.53 -2.31
N LYS A 247 9.78 -12.26 -1.58
CA LYS A 247 11.13 -12.25 -2.15
C LYS A 247 11.53 -13.61 -2.71
N MET A 248 11.36 -14.70 -1.95
CA MET A 248 11.66 -16.06 -2.42
C MET A 248 10.79 -16.48 -3.62
N GLU A 249 9.52 -16.09 -3.65
CA GLU A 249 8.61 -16.32 -4.77
C GLU A 249 9.08 -15.55 -6.01
N LEU A 250 9.45 -14.28 -5.87
CA LEU A 250 10.03 -13.49 -6.98
C LEU A 250 11.36 -14.04 -7.47
N GLU A 251 12.22 -14.55 -6.57
CA GLU A 251 13.48 -15.24 -6.95
C GLU A 251 13.20 -16.52 -7.74
N ARG A 252 12.21 -17.33 -7.33
CA ARG A 252 11.78 -18.53 -8.08
C ARG A 252 11.07 -18.18 -9.40
N GLU A 253 10.30 -17.09 -9.43
CA GLU A 253 9.59 -16.63 -10.62
C GLU A 253 10.54 -16.01 -11.64
N LYS A 254 11.66 -15.42 -11.20
CA LYS A 254 12.76 -15.01 -12.07
C LYS A 254 13.38 -16.19 -12.83
N GLU A 255 13.38 -17.39 -12.25
CA GLU A 255 13.83 -18.63 -12.90
C GLU A 255 12.77 -19.23 -13.84
N SER A 256 11.49 -18.83 -13.69
CA SER A 256 10.37 -19.28 -14.53
C SER A 256 10.17 -18.36 -15.74
N ILE A 257 10.55 -18.86 -16.92
CA ILE A 257 10.61 -18.09 -18.19
C ILE A 257 9.23 -17.66 -18.74
N ASN A 258 8.09 -18.12 -18.18
CA ASN A 258 6.76 -17.82 -18.74
C ASN A 258 5.94 -16.80 -17.91
N PRO A 259 5.76 -15.55 -18.37
CA PRO A 259 5.01 -14.52 -17.66
C PRO A 259 3.50 -14.82 -17.54
N GLN A 260 2.93 -15.62 -18.46
CA GLN A 260 1.50 -15.95 -18.42
C GLN A 260 1.15 -16.82 -17.22
N ASN A 261 2.02 -17.78 -16.88
CA ASN A 261 1.83 -18.66 -15.72
C ASN A 261 1.92 -17.88 -14.40
N VAL A 262 2.79 -16.88 -14.33
CA VAL A 262 2.92 -15.98 -13.17
C VAL A 262 1.65 -15.16 -13.00
N ILE A 263 1.12 -14.58 -14.09
CA ILE A 263 -0.13 -13.81 -14.07
C ILE A 263 -1.31 -14.69 -13.62
N ASP A 264 -1.43 -15.92 -14.12
CA ASP A 264 -2.53 -16.81 -13.75
C ASP A 264 -2.44 -17.28 -12.29
N LYS A 265 -1.22 -17.48 -11.77
CA LYS A 265 -1.00 -17.75 -10.34
C LYS A 265 -1.39 -16.55 -9.48
N LEU A 266 -0.94 -15.34 -9.83
CA LEU A 266 -1.29 -14.11 -9.12
C LEU A 266 -2.80 -13.85 -9.13
N LYS A 267 -3.51 -14.11 -10.24
CA LYS A 267 -4.97 -14.03 -10.30
C LYS A 267 -5.63 -14.99 -9.31
N ARG A 268 -5.20 -16.25 -9.26
CA ARG A 268 -5.71 -17.23 -8.28
C ARG A 268 -5.42 -16.80 -6.84
N ASP A 269 -4.25 -16.23 -6.57
CA ASP A 269 -3.92 -15.71 -5.23
C ASP A 269 -4.76 -14.48 -4.87
N ILE A 270 -5.05 -13.59 -5.82
CA ILE A 270 -5.95 -12.46 -5.63
C ILE A 270 -7.37 -12.95 -5.33
N ASP A 271 -7.89 -13.92 -6.09
CA ASP A 271 -9.24 -14.46 -5.89
C ASP A 271 -9.38 -15.16 -4.53
N THR A 272 -8.39 -15.97 -4.15
CA THR A 272 -8.37 -16.64 -2.84
C THR A 272 -8.24 -15.64 -1.70
N ASN A 273 -7.36 -14.64 -1.80
CA ASN A 273 -7.23 -13.60 -0.79
C ASN A 273 -8.49 -12.73 -0.68
N THR A 274 -9.13 -12.42 -1.82
CA THR A 274 -10.40 -11.69 -1.86
C THR A 274 -11.50 -12.44 -1.13
N TYR A 275 -11.62 -13.76 -1.35
CA TYR A 275 -12.55 -14.60 -0.59
C TYR A 275 -12.23 -14.62 0.91
N LEU A 276 -10.97 -14.81 1.27
CA LEU A 276 -10.54 -14.84 2.68
C LEU A 276 -10.84 -13.52 3.40
N VAL A 277 -10.56 -12.37 2.78
CA VAL A 277 -10.79 -11.04 3.37
C VAL A 277 -12.27 -10.70 3.42
N ASN A 278 -13.01 -10.89 2.32
CA ASN A 278 -14.38 -10.41 2.23
C ASN A 278 -15.42 -11.34 2.87
N GLU A 279 -15.21 -12.65 2.87
CA GLU A 279 -16.20 -13.59 3.39
C GLU A 279 -15.77 -14.21 4.73
N LYS A 280 -14.59 -14.85 4.80
CA LYS A 280 -14.19 -15.63 5.98
C LYS A 280 -13.78 -14.73 7.15
N LEU A 281 -12.77 -13.88 6.96
CA LEU A 281 -12.19 -13.05 8.02
C LEU A 281 -13.17 -12.01 8.55
N LYS A 282 -14.00 -11.39 7.68
CA LYS A 282 -15.05 -10.46 8.15
C LYS A 282 -16.03 -11.14 9.09
N ARG A 283 -16.55 -12.32 8.73
CA ARG A 283 -17.45 -13.10 9.60
C ARG A 283 -16.76 -13.48 10.91
N GLU A 284 -15.53 -13.97 10.87
CA GLU A 284 -14.77 -14.33 12.08
C GLU A 284 -14.55 -13.12 13.00
N ILE A 285 -14.13 -11.97 12.46
CA ILE A 285 -13.93 -10.73 13.22
C ILE A 285 -15.25 -10.25 13.84
N GLU A 286 -16.36 -10.29 13.10
CA GLU A 286 -17.67 -9.92 13.64
C GLU A 286 -18.11 -10.86 14.76
N THR A 287 -17.90 -12.16 14.62
CA THR A 287 -18.21 -13.12 15.70
C THR A 287 -17.34 -12.89 16.93
N GLN A 288 -16.04 -12.63 16.77
CA GLN A 288 -15.14 -12.30 17.89
C GLN A 288 -15.52 -10.98 18.55
N LYS A 289 -15.86 -9.94 17.78
CA LYS A 289 -16.36 -8.66 18.32
C LYS A 289 -17.64 -8.87 19.13
N LYS A 290 -18.60 -9.65 18.60
CA LYS A 290 -19.83 -10.01 19.33
C LYS A 290 -19.51 -10.76 20.62
N ASN A 291 -18.57 -11.70 20.59
CA ASN A 291 -18.13 -12.43 21.78
C ASN A 291 -17.50 -11.50 22.83
N VAL A 292 -16.63 -10.56 22.44
CA VAL A 292 -16.05 -9.57 23.34
C VAL A 292 -17.12 -8.65 23.94
N ILE A 293 -18.07 -8.18 23.13
CA ILE A 293 -19.22 -7.39 23.62
C ILE A 293 -20.03 -8.20 24.64
N ASN A 294 -20.29 -9.48 24.37
CA ASN A 294 -21.03 -10.34 25.28
C ASN A 294 -20.26 -10.59 26.59
N ILE A 295 -18.95 -10.82 26.52
CA ILE A 295 -18.09 -10.98 27.72
C ILE A 295 -18.08 -9.68 28.54
N ASN A 296 -17.95 -8.52 27.89
CA ASN A 296 -18.03 -7.23 28.58
C ASN A 296 -19.41 -7.00 29.22
N LYS A 297 -20.49 -7.40 28.56
CA LYS A 297 -21.84 -7.36 29.15
C LYS A 297 -21.93 -8.27 30.38
N ILE A 298 -21.37 -9.48 30.31
CA ILE A 298 -21.35 -10.43 31.44
C ILE A 298 -20.52 -9.88 32.61
N LEU A 299 -19.37 -9.25 32.34
CA LEU A 299 -18.52 -8.62 33.36
C LEU A 299 -19.20 -7.41 34.02
N ASN A 300 -19.98 -6.65 33.25
CA ASN A 300 -20.72 -5.48 33.75
C ASN A 300 -22.06 -5.86 34.41
N MET A 301 -22.55 -7.09 34.20
CA MET A 301 -23.73 -7.60 34.90
C MET A 301 -23.36 -7.94 36.35
N LYS A 302 -24.01 -7.24 37.28
CA LYS A 302 -23.79 -7.42 38.72
C LYS A 302 -24.28 -8.82 39.14
N THR A 303 -23.34 -9.72 39.43
CA THR A 303 -23.52 -11.06 40.00
C THR A 303 -24.68 -11.87 39.39
N VAL A 304 -24.44 -12.49 38.23
CA VAL A 304 -25.34 -13.53 37.71
C VAL A 304 -25.37 -14.70 38.70
N THR A 305 -26.53 -15.02 39.26
CA THR A 305 -26.66 -16.15 40.19
C THR A 305 -26.64 -17.45 39.39
N ASN A 306 -26.10 -18.54 39.94
CA ASN A 306 -26.05 -19.84 39.25
C ASN A 306 -27.45 -20.32 38.79
N SER A 307 -28.51 -19.92 39.48
CA SER A 307 -29.91 -20.15 39.09
C SER A 307 -30.32 -19.46 37.80
N ASP A 308 -29.84 -18.24 37.55
CA ASP A 308 -30.16 -17.45 36.36
C ASP A 308 -29.50 -18.06 35.12
N ILE A 309 -28.27 -18.58 35.26
CA ILE A 309 -27.58 -19.32 34.20
C ILE A 309 -28.35 -20.60 33.85
N ILE A 310 -28.85 -21.33 34.86
CA ILE A 310 -29.66 -22.54 34.64
C ILE A 310 -30.98 -22.20 33.92
N ASN A 311 -31.64 -21.10 34.30
CA ASN A 311 -32.86 -20.65 33.64
C ASN A 311 -32.60 -20.21 32.19
N LEU A 312 -31.50 -19.50 31.93
CA LEU A 312 -31.09 -19.13 30.57
C LEU A 312 -30.75 -20.36 29.72
N LYS A 313 -30.06 -21.36 30.29
CA LYS A 313 -29.79 -22.63 29.60
C LYS A 313 -31.08 -23.36 29.24
N LYS A 314 -32.03 -23.47 30.16
CA LYS A 314 -33.35 -24.05 29.88
C LYS A 314 -34.09 -23.28 28.79
N ARG A 315 -34.04 -21.95 28.81
CA ARG A 315 -34.67 -21.12 27.77
C ARG A 315 -34.01 -21.32 26.41
N ILE A 316 -32.68 -21.44 26.36
CA ILE A 316 -31.93 -21.76 25.13
C ILE A 316 -32.34 -23.15 24.61
N GLU A 317 -32.46 -24.15 25.48
CA GLU A 317 -32.92 -25.49 25.07
C GLU A 317 -34.34 -25.48 24.51
N VAL A 318 -35.27 -24.74 25.12
CA VAL A 318 -36.63 -24.59 24.60
C VAL A 318 -36.63 -23.89 23.25
N LEU A 319 -35.91 -22.78 23.11
CA LEU A 319 -35.80 -22.05 21.84
C LEU A 319 -35.11 -22.88 20.75
N ASN A 320 -34.10 -23.67 21.09
CA ASN A 320 -33.45 -24.56 20.12
C ASN A 320 -34.41 -25.66 19.64
N LYS A 321 -35.24 -26.21 20.54
CA LYS A 321 -36.30 -27.15 20.14
C LYS A 321 -37.32 -26.48 19.22
N GLU A 322 -37.76 -25.27 19.56
CA GLU A 322 -38.68 -24.50 18.72
C GLU A 322 -38.08 -24.17 17.34
N ILE A 323 -36.78 -23.82 17.27
CA ILE A 323 -36.07 -23.62 16.02
C ILE A 323 -36.00 -24.92 15.21
N ILE A 324 -35.70 -26.05 15.85
CA ILE A 324 -35.68 -27.36 15.18
C ILE A 324 -37.06 -27.70 14.64
N ASP A 325 -38.12 -27.50 15.43
CA ASP A 325 -39.50 -27.78 15.03
C ASP A 325 -39.94 -26.89 13.86
N ILE A 326 -39.63 -25.58 13.90
CA ILE A 326 -39.89 -24.65 12.78
C ILE A 326 -39.07 -25.03 11.53
N THR A 327 -37.83 -25.46 11.71
CA THR A 327 -36.97 -25.89 10.60
C THR A 327 -37.51 -27.16 9.96
N ASN A 328 -37.93 -28.13 10.76
CA ASN A 328 -38.57 -29.35 10.28
C ASN A 328 -39.89 -29.05 9.58
N GLN A 329 -40.72 -28.15 10.12
CA GLN A 329 -41.96 -27.72 9.47
C GLN A 329 -41.72 -27.00 8.14
N ARG A 330 -40.64 -26.22 8.04
CA ARG A 330 -40.22 -25.61 6.77
C ARG A 330 -39.79 -26.69 5.78
N ASP A 331 -38.92 -27.60 6.21
CA ASP A 331 -38.35 -28.63 5.35
C ASP A 331 -39.44 -29.60 4.86
N THR A 332 -40.44 -29.94 5.68
CA THR A 332 -41.62 -30.72 5.25
C THR A 332 -42.50 -29.98 4.24
N LYS A 333 -42.71 -28.67 4.41
CA LYS A 333 -43.48 -27.85 3.45
C LYS A 333 -42.75 -27.67 2.11
N ASP A 334 -41.43 -27.57 2.18
CA ASP A 334 -40.53 -27.51 1.02
C ASP A 334 -40.40 -28.87 0.28
N GLU A 335 -40.80 -29.99 0.91
CA GLU A 335 -40.89 -31.32 0.28
C GLU A 335 -42.27 -31.59 -0.33
N GLU A 336 -43.36 -31.08 0.28
CA GLU A 336 -44.74 -31.20 -0.22
C GLU A 336 -44.98 -30.36 -1.49
N HIS A 337 -44.40 -29.18 -1.57
CA HIS A 337 -44.26 -28.44 -2.81
C HIS A 337 -42.93 -28.86 -3.43
N GLU A 338 -42.90 -29.41 -4.64
CA GLU A 338 -41.69 -29.83 -5.36
C GLU A 338 -40.82 -28.63 -5.75
N ASP A 339 -40.40 -27.85 -4.76
CA ASP A 339 -39.89 -26.51 -4.91
C ASP A 339 -38.38 -26.60 -5.03
N LYS A 340 -37.90 -26.49 -6.28
CA LYS A 340 -36.49 -26.63 -6.68
C LYS A 340 -35.54 -25.79 -5.82
N LEU A 341 -36.04 -24.74 -5.17
CA LEU A 341 -35.36 -23.89 -4.21
C LEU A 341 -34.77 -24.65 -3.01
N SER A 342 -35.43 -25.67 -2.47
CA SER A 342 -34.88 -26.48 -1.36
C SER A 342 -33.61 -27.22 -1.77
N ILE A 343 -33.63 -27.81 -2.98
CA ILE A 343 -32.47 -28.45 -3.59
C ILE A 343 -31.34 -27.45 -3.80
N TYR A 344 -31.62 -26.25 -4.32
CA TYR A 344 -30.61 -25.21 -4.50
C TYR A 344 -30.05 -24.68 -3.16
N ARG A 345 -30.86 -24.59 -2.10
CA ARG A 345 -30.41 -24.23 -0.75
C ARG A 345 -29.45 -25.29 -0.21
N HIS A 346 -29.79 -26.57 -0.30
CA HIS A 346 -28.91 -27.66 0.13
C HIS A 346 -27.64 -27.76 -0.73
N GLN A 347 -27.73 -27.57 -2.04
CA GLN A 347 -26.58 -27.51 -2.93
C GLN A 347 -25.66 -26.33 -2.59
N SER A 348 -26.23 -25.13 -2.38
CA SER A 348 -25.49 -23.93 -1.97
C SER A 348 -24.80 -24.13 -0.61
N MET A 349 -25.51 -24.71 0.37
CA MET A 349 -24.95 -25.01 1.69
C MET A 349 -23.81 -26.04 1.59
N ASN A 350 -23.96 -27.08 0.77
CA ASN A 350 -22.93 -28.07 0.53
C ASN A 350 -21.71 -27.48 -0.21
N ILE A 351 -21.93 -26.60 -1.21
CA ILE A 351 -20.85 -25.88 -1.89
C ILE A 351 -20.13 -24.96 -0.90
N GLN A 352 -20.85 -24.25 -0.04
CA GLN A 352 -20.25 -23.39 0.98
C GLN A 352 -19.42 -24.21 1.99
N ARG A 353 -19.92 -25.35 2.46
CA ARG A 353 -19.17 -26.27 3.33
C ARG A 353 -17.92 -26.81 2.64
N LYS A 354 -18.02 -27.21 1.37
CA LYS A 354 -16.86 -27.65 0.57
C LYS A 354 -15.84 -26.51 0.39
N LYS A 355 -16.30 -25.30 0.07
CA LYS A 355 -15.47 -24.09 -0.07
C LYS A 355 -14.74 -23.78 1.24
N GLN A 356 -15.43 -23.90 2.37
CA GLN A 356 -14.85 -23.71 3.69
C GLN A 356 -13.81 -24.80 4.02
N ALA A 357 -14.13 -26.08 3.78
CA ALA A 357 -13.20 -27.19 4.02
C ALA A 357 -11.92 -27.08 3.17
N ILE A 358 -12.05 -26.73 1.88
CA ILE A 358 -10.90 -26.49 1.01
C ILE A 358 -10.10 -25.27 1.48
N ALA A 359 -10.74 -24.20 1.93
CA ALA A 359 -10.05 -23.04 2.48
C ALA A 359 -9.31 -23.36 3.79
N GLU A 360 -9.85 -24.24 4.64
CA GLU A 360 -9.19 -24.75 5.84
C GLU A 360 -8.00 -25.66 5.50
N GLN A 361 -8.14 -26.56 4.52
CA GLN A 361 -7.03 -27.37 4.01
C GLN A 361 -5.92 -26.50 3.41
N MET A 362 -6.26 -25.48 2.62
CA MET A 362 -5.31 -24.53 2.06
C MET A 362 -4.60 -23.74 3.16
N GLN A 363 -5.32 -23.31 4.20
CA GLN A 363 -4.70 -22.68 5.37
C GLN A 363 -3.78 -23.67 6.09
N GLY A 364 -4.18 -24.92 6.29
CA GLY A 364 -3.36 -25.98 6.90
C GLY A 364 -2.04 -26.18 6.14
N ALA A 365 -2.11 -26.39 4.83
CA ALA A 365 -0.93 -26.51 3.97
C ALA A 365 -0.03 -25.26 4.01
N ARG A 366 -0.61 -24.05 4.06
CA ARG A 366 0.15 -22.80 4.24
C ARG A 366 0.84 -22.72 5.60
N HIS A 367 0.23 -23.23 6.67
CA HIS A 367 0.85 -23.28 8.00
C HIS A 367 1.97 -24.33 8.06
N GLU A 368 1.78 -25.49 7.44
CA GLU A 368 2.83 -26.51 7.33
C GLU A 368 4.04 -25.98 6.54
N LEU A 369 3.80 -25.28 5.43
CA LEU A 369 4.86 -24.62 4.65
C LEU A 369 5.60 -23.57 5.50
N ASP A 370 4.87 -22.72 6.25
CA ASP A 370 5.50 -21.77 7.18
C ASP A 370 6.34 -22.47 8.26
N HIS A 371 5.82 -23.55 8.82
CA HIS A 371 6.51 -24.32 9.83
C HIS A 371 7.81 -24.91 9.28
N MET A 372 7.76 -25.52 8.10
CA MET A 372 8.94 -26.07 7.43
C MET A 372 9.94 -24.97 7.04
N GLU A 373 9.49 -23.80 6.59
CA GLU A 373 10.35 -22.63 6.32
C GLU A 373 11.03 -22.10 7.59
N LYS A 374 10.30 -22.03 8.71
CA LYS A 374 10.87 -21.65 10.02
C LYS A 374 11.92 -22.65 10.46
N MET A 375 11.62 -23.94 10.40
CA MET A 375 12.58 -25.02 10.71
C MET A 375 13.81 -24.95 9.80
N LEU A 376 13.64 -24.70 8.51
CA LEU A 376 14.76 -24.52 7.57
C LEU A 376 15.61 -23.31 7.94
N ASN A 377 15.00 -22.18 8.28
CA ASN A 377 15.71 -20.97 8.67
C ASN A 377 16.42 -21.12 10.01
N GLU A 378 15.83 -21.83 10.97
CA GLU A 378 16.47 -22.21 12.22
C GLU A 378 17.66 -23.13 11.95
N LYS A 379 17.52 -24.16 11.12
CA LYS A 379 18.64 -25.02 10.72
C LYS A 379 19.72 -24.26 9.97
N LYS A 380 19.37 -23.29 9.11
CA LYS A 380 20.33 -22.40 8.46
C LYS A 380 21.07 -21.53 9.48
N ARG A 381 20.39 -21.00 10.49
CA ARG A 381 21.02 -20.24 11.59
C ARG A 381 21.90 -21.12 12.46
N ASP A 382 21.45 -22.32 12.81
CA ASP A 382 22.25 -23.31 13.55
C ASP A 382 23.51 -23.71 12.78
N LEU A 383 23.38 -23.93 11.47
CA LEU A 383 24.52 -24.22 10.59
C LEU A 383 25.48 -23.02 10.51
N ALA A 384 24.95 -21.79 10.37
CA ALA A 384 25.77 -20.59 10.38
C ALA A 384 26.49 -20.38 11.74
N ALA A 385 25.83 -20.67 12.85
CA ALA A 385 26.41 -20.58 14.18
C ALA A 385 27.47 -21.66 14.45
N ARG A 386 27.28 -22.88 13.93
CA ARG A 386 28.23 -24.00 14.07
C ARG A 386 29.42 -23.90 13.12
N ALA A 387 29.24 -23.33 11.93
CA ALA A 387 30.29 -23.21 10.93
C ALA A 387 31.28 -22.08 11.23
N GLY A 388 30.89 -21.08 12.04
CA GLY A 388 31.70 -19.87 12.19
C GLY A 388 31.85 -19.14 10.83
N THR A 389 32.62 -18.06 10.81
CA THR A 389 32.89 -17.25 9.61
C THR A 389 33.64 -17.97 8.49
N ASP A 390 33.91 -19.27 8.62
CA ASP A 390 34.62 -20.05 7.62
C ASP A 390 33.59 -20.78 6.74
N ASP A 391 33.59 -20.45 5.45
CA ASP A 391 32.61 -20.94 4.48
C ASP A 391 32.52 -22.47 4.52
N ILE A 392 31.31 -23.00 4.74
CA ILE A 392 31.04 -24.43 4.69
C ILE A 392 31.35 -24.90 3.26
N ILE A 393 32.48 -25.58 3.11
CA ILE A 393 32.89 -26.16 1.82
C ILE A 393 31.86 -27.22 1.43
N THR A 394 31.05 -26.91 0.42
CA THR A 394 30.04 -27.82 -0.12
C THR A 394 30.73 -29.11 -0.59
N ALA A 395 30.08 -30.28 -0.53
CA ALA A 395 30.68 -31.56 -0.95
C ALA A 395 31.33 -31.52 -2.35
N VAL A 396 30.77 -30.71 -3.27
CA VAL A 396 31.34 -30.46 -4.61
C VAL A 396 32.61 -29.59 -4.55
N GLN A 397 32.59 -28.53 -3.74
CA GLN A 397 33.76 -27.67 -3.51
C GLN A 397 34.87 -28.44 -2.79
N PHE A 398 34.55 -29.36 -1.89
CA PHE A 398 35.52 -30.20 -1.19
C PHE A 398 36.18 -31.20 -2.15
N LYS A 399 35.41 -31.80 -3.06
CA LYS A 399 35.95 -32.63 -4.14
C LYS A 399 36.87 -31.83 -5.07
N ARG A 400 36.48 -30.61 -5.43
CA ARG A 400 37.31 -29.71 -6.24
C ARG A 400 38.60 -29.32 -5.51
N TYR A 401 38.50 -28.99 -4.23
CA TYR A 401 39.65 -28.68 -3.38
C TYR A 401 40.60 -29.88 -3.28
N ILE A 402 40.10 -31.10 -3.09
CA ILE A 402 40.91 -32.33 -3.11
C ILE A 402 41.56 -32.54 -4.49
N ALA A 403 40.84 -32.30 -5.58
CA ALA A 403 41.40 -32.41 -6.92
C ALA A 403 42.52 -31.38 -7.16
N GLU A 404 42.33 -30.14 -6.70
CA GLU A 404 43.36 -29.10 -6.73
C GLU A 404 44.55 -29.46 -5.83
N LEU A 405 44.31 -30.06 -4.65
CA LEU A 405 45.37 -30.50 -3.74
C LEU A 405 46.18 -31.66 -4.35
N ARG A 406 45.51 -32.60 -5.03
CA ARG A 406 46.16 -33.68 -5.80
C ARG A 406 46.95 -33.11 -6.97
N GLY A 407 46.40 -32.12 -7.69
CA GLY A 407 47.10 -31.39 -8.74
C GLY A 407 48.37 -30.72 -8.21
N LYS A 408 48.26 -29.97 -7.09
CA LYS A 408 49.39 -29.33 -6.41
C LYS A 408 50.43 -30.34 -5.89
N THR A 409 49.98 -31.50 -5.39
CA THR A 409 50.89 -32.57 -4.95
C THR A 409 51.64 -33.17 -6.13
N THR A 410 50.98 -33.33 -7.27
CA THR A 410 51.58 -33.86 -8.50
C THR A 410 52.58 -32.87 -9.08
N THR A 411 52.25 -31.58 -9.14
CA THR A 411 53.18 -30.54 -9.59
C THR A 411 54.36 -30.38 -8.64
N TYR A 412 54.15 -30.48 -7.33
CA TYR A 412 55.24 -30.51 -6.34
C TYR A 412 56.18 -31.69 -6.58
N LYS A 413 55.65 -32.91 -6.73
CA LYS A 413 56.46 -34.10 -7.02
C LYS A 413 57.25 -33.97 -8.32
N ARG A 414 56.62 -33.44 -9.38
CA ARG A 414 57.28 -33.21 -10.66
C ARG A 414 58.43 -32.20 -10.52
N ARG A 415 58.19 -31.05 -9.90
CA ARG A 415 59.23 -30.03 -9.67
C ARG A 415 60.35 -30.54 -8.76
N LYS A 416 60.03 -31.41 -7.80
CA LYS A 416 61.03 -32.05 -6.96
C LYS A 416 61.92 -33.00 -7.77
N ALA A 417 61.34 -33.81 -8.66
CA ALA A 417 62.09 -34.66 -9.58
C ALA A 417 62.96 -33.84 -10.54
N GLU A 418 62.42 -32.76 -11.13
CA GLU A 418 63.19 -31.83 -11.98
C GLU A 418 64.38 -31.22 -11.21
N MET A 419 64.23 -30.87 -9.93
CA MET A 419 65.36 -30.43 -9.11
C MET A 419 66.37 -31.55 -8.83
N GLU A 420 65.93 -32.76 -8.52
CA GLU A 420 66.82 -33.91 -8.30
C GLU A 420 67.62 -34.23 -9.59
N ASP A 421 67.00 -34.13 -10.76
CA ASP A 421 67.66 -34.32 -12.06
C ASP A 421 68.72 -33.23 -12.31
N LEU A 422 68.39 -31.96 -12.07
CA LEU A 422 69.36 -30.85 -12.18
C LEU A 422 70.52 -30.98 -11.19
N GLU A 423 70.26 -31.44 -9.96
CA GLU A 423 71.32 -31.73 -8.99
C GLU A 423 72.22 -32.88 -9.45
N ASN A 424 71.66 -33.91 -10.09
CA ASN A 424 72.43 -35.00 -10.66
C ASN A 424 73.27 -34.53 -11.87
N GLU A 425 72.69 -33.74 -12.76
CA GLU A 425 73.42 -33.12 -13.88
C GLU A 425 74.57 -32.24 -13.38
N LEU A 426 74.34 -31.44 -12.34
CA LEU A 426 75.37 -30.62 -11.73
C LEU A 426 76.53 -31.48 -11.19
N LYS A 427 76.23 -32.61 -10.52
CA LYS A 427 77.26 -33.55 -10.06
C LYS A 427 78.04 -34.18 -11.22
N ILE A 428 77.35 -34.55 -12.30
CA ILE A 428 78.00 -35.09 -13.51
C ILE A 428 78.90 -34.01 -14.13
N LEU A 429 78.41 -32.77 -14.27
CA LEU A 429 79.16 -31.63 -14.79
C LEU A 429 80.40 -31.35 -13.94
N GLN A 430 80.27 -31.33 -12.61
CA GLN A 430 81.40 -31.22 -11.70
C GLN A 430 82.43 -32.32 -11.95
N ARG A 431 81.99 -33.58 -12.09
CA ARG A 431 82.88 -34.70 -12.39
C ARG A 431 83.56 -34.55 -13.75
N THR A 432 82.84 -34.09 -14.78
CA THR A 432 83.43 -33.84 -16.10
C THR A 432 84.44 -32.70 -16.08
N VAL A 433 84.20 -31.66 -15.28
CA VAL A 433 85.16 -30.56 -15.10
C VAL A 433 86.41 -31.05 -14.37
N GLU A 434 86.28 -31.90 -13.35
CA GLU A 434 87.43 -32.53 -12.68
C GLU A 434 88.24 -33.40 -13.65
N ILE A 435 87.58 -34.21 -14.48
CA ILE A 435 88.25 -35.05 -15.49
C ILE A 435 88.97 -34.16 -16.51
N LEU A 436 88.30 -33.13 -17.04
CA LEU A 436 88.90 -32.20 -17.99
C LEU A 436 90.06 -31.41 -17.36
N HIS A 437 89.99 -31.09 -16.07
CA HIS A 437 91.09 -30.44 -15.37
C HIS A 437 92.29 -31.39 -15.22
N GLY A 438 92.05 -32.65 -14.89
CA GLY A 438 93.08 -33.69 -14.87
C GLY A 438 93.70 -33.92 -16.25
N ASP A 439 92.88 -34.10 -17.28
CA ASP A 439 93.33 -34.24 -18.67
C ASP A 439 94.09 -33.00 -19.15
N TRP A 440 93.70 -31.80 -18.70
CA TRP A 440 94.40 -30.55 -18.98
C TRP A 440 95.74 -30.47 -18.24
N GLU A 441 95.82 -30.91 -16.99
CA GLU A 441 97.08 -30.99 -16.25
C GLU A 441 98.03 -32.02 -16.86
N ASP A 442 97.52 -33.19 -17.27
CA ASP A 442 98.29 -34.21 -17.99
C ASP A 442 98.79 -33.69 -19.34
N LEU A 443 97.92 -33.00 -20.10
CA LEU A 443 98.28 -32.37 -21.37
C LEU A 443 99.29 -31.23 -21.16
N LYS A 444 99.13 -30.43 -20.11
CA LYS A 444 100.06 -29.35 -19.74
C LYS A 444 101.42 -29.92 -19.35
N GLN A 445 101.47 -31.00 -18.56
CA GLN A 445 102.72 -31.69 -18.23
C GLN A 445 103.37 -32.31 -19.47
N GLY A 446 102.59 -32.88 -20.39
CA GLY A 446 103.08 -33.39 -21.67
C GLY A 446 103.67 -32.28 -22.56
N ILE A 447 103.01 -31.13 -22.64
CA ILE A 447 103.45 -29.98 -23.44
C ILE A 447 104.67 -29.28 -22.80
N GLU A 448 104.75 -29.21 -21.47
CA GLU A 448 105.94 -28.75 -20.73
C GLU A 448 107.13 -29.71 -20.91
N ALA A 449 106.89 -31.03 -20.94
CA ALA A 449 107.92 -32.03 -21.24
C ALA A 449 108.40 -31.98 -22.71
N GLU A 450 107.54 -31.55 -23.63
CA GLU A 450 107.87 -31.32 -25.05
C GLU A 450 108.43 -29.91 -25.35
N GLY A 451 108.53 -29.04 -24.34
CA GLY A 451 109.22 -27.75 -24.44
C GLY A 451 108.53 -26.67 -25.30
N ARG A 452 107.20 -26.69 -25.44
CA ARG A 452 106.44 -25.67 -26.21
C ARG A 452 105.44 -24.95 -25.31
N GLY A 453 105.42 -23.61 -25.32
CA GLY A 453 104.44 -22.82 -24.57
C GLY A 453 103.04 -22.88 -25.20
N VAL A 454 101.99 -23.02 -24.37
CA VAL A 454 100.58 -23.09 -24.78
C VAL A 454 100.05 -21.69 -25.15
N ILE A 455 99.36 -21.55 -26.28
CA ILE A 455 98.63 -20.35 -26.73
C ILE A 455 97.17 -20.74 -27.00
N GLU A 456 96.21 -20.06 -26.38
CA GLU A 456 94.77 -20.31 -26.52
C GLU A 456 94.13 -19.41 -27.60
N SER A 457 93.45 -20.03 -28.59
CA SER A 457 92.19 -19.59 -29.24
C SER A 457 92.17 -19.75 -30.78
N LEU A 458 91.13 -20.40 -31.30
CA LEU A 458 90.82 -20.54 -32.73
C LEU A 458 89.31 -20.41 -32.94
N ASN A 459 88.89 -19.48 -33.81
CA ASN A 459 87.49 -19.34 -34.24
C ASN A 459 87.45 -19.01 -35.75
N ALA A 460 87.02 -19.96 -36.61
CA ALA A 460 86.71 -19.71 -38.03
C ALA A 460 85.79 -20.82 -38.62
N GLN A 461 84.76 -20.42 -39.37
CA GLN A 461 83.88 -21.28 -40.20
C GLN A 461 83.88 -20.81 -41.68
N PRO A 462 83.66 -21.70 -42.69
CA PRO A 462 83.50 -21.31 -44.11
C PRO A 462 82.09 -21.54 -44.72
N PRO A 463 81.74 -20.97 -45.92
CA PRO A 463 80.40 -21.01 -46.55
C PRO A 463 80.23 -21.87 -47.85
N ARG A 464 78.95 -22.00 -48.31
CA ARG A 464 78.23 -22.90 -49.28
C ARG A 464 78.59 -22.89 -50.82
N PRO A 465 78.12 -23.89 -51.65
CA PRO A 465 78.40 -24.04 -53.10
C PRO A 465 77.26 -23.66 -54.12
N LYS A 466 77.62 -23.57 -55.42
CA LYS A 466 76.82 -23.15 -56.61
C LYS A 466 76.44 -24.32 -57.57
N THR A 467 75.33 -24.20 -58.32
CA THR A 467 74.72 -25.20 -59.24
C THR A 467 75.32 -25.27 -60.66
N ALA A 468 75.19 -26.42 -61.33
CA ALA A 468 75.85 -26.85 -62.58
C ALA A 468 75.14 -26.48 -63.92
N LYS A 469 75.90 -26.52 -65.03
CA LYS A 469 75.51 -26.30 -66.46
C LYS A 469 74.92 -27.56 -67.15
N PRO A 470 74.08 -27.43 -68.20
CA PRO A 470 73.54 -28.56 -68.98
C PRO A 470 74.40 -28.94 -70.20
N THR A 471 74.16 -30.13 -70.76
CA THR A 471 74.95 -30.79 -71.81
C THR A 471 74.12 -31.06 -73.08
N THR A 472 74.72 -30.84 -74.27
CA THR A 472 74.39 -31.37 -75.63
C THR A 472 73.71 -30.46 -76.68
N THR A 473 74.09 -30.68 -77.96
CA THR A 473 73.84 -29.89 -79.18
C THR A 473 73.27 -30.76 -80.31
N ASP A 474 71.94 -30.89 -80.43
CA ASP A 474 71.26 -31.61 -81.53
C ASP A 474 69.92 -30.93 -81.86
N VAL A 475 69.73 -30.43 -83.08
CA VAL A 475 68.73 -29.38 -83.39
C VAL A 475 67.29 -29.90 -83.46
N GLU A 476 67.07 -31.15 -83.88
CA GLU A 476 65.74 -31.78 -83.90
C GLU A 476 65.27 -32.26 -82.53
N ASN A 477 66.20 -32.80 -81.72
CA ASN A 477 65.96 -33.11 -80.31
C ASN A 477 65.75 -31.84 -79.46
N LEU A 478 66.44 -30.74 -79.79
CA LEU A 478 66.16 -29.44 -79.16
C LEU A 478 64.80 -28.89 -79.58
N LYS A 479 64.32 -29.15 -80.80
CA LYS A 479 62.99 -28.72 -81.27
C LYS A 479 61.86 -29.56 -80.65
N SER A 480 62.07 -30.86 -80.46
CA SER A 480 61.13 -31.72 -79.72
C SER A 480 61.13 -31.40 -78.22
N MET A 481 62.29 -31.22 -77.58
CA MET A 481 62.38 -30.75 -76.19
C MET A 481 61.84 -29.34 -76.01
N ALA A 482 62.02 -28.43 -76.98
CA ALA A 482 61.43 -27.10 -76.94
C ALA A 482 59.90 -27.15 -77.10
N LYS A 483 59.37 -28.06 -77.93
CA LYS A 483 57.92 -28.28 -78.06
C LYS A 483 57.34 -28.92 -76.80
N GLU A 484 58.01 -29.93 -76.24
CA GLU A 484 57.62 -30.54 -74.96
C GLU A 484 57.76 -29.56 -73.78
N LEU A 485 58.78 -28.69 -73.78
CA LEU A 485 58.90 -27.60 -72.82
C LEU A 485 57.81 -26.56 -73.02
N SER A 486 57.44 -26.22 -74.27
CA SER A 486 56.36 -25.29 -74.56
C SER A 486 55.00 -25.86 -74.15
N ASP A 487 54.76 -27.15 -74.38
CA ASP A 487 53.57 -27.87 -73.93
C ASP A 487 53.55 -28.02 -72.39
N ARG A 488 54.70 -28.25 -71.75
CA ARG A 488 54.86 -28.22 -70.28
C ARG A 488 54.64 -26.83 -69.70
N VAL A 489 55.12 -25.78 -70.37
CA VAL A 489 54.91 -24.39 -69.97
C VAL A 489 53.44 -24.02 -70.13
N ASN A 490 52.78 -24.42 -71.22
CA ASN A 490 51.36 -24.15 -71.45
C ASN A 490 50.46 -24.94 -70.48
N THR A 491 50.75 -26.21 -70.20
CA THR A 491 50.03 -26.97 -69.17
C THR A 491 50.24 -26.38 -67.77
N LYS A 492 51.48 -25.99 -67.40
CA LYS A 492 51.73 -25.27 -66.15
C LYS A 492 51.05 -23.91 -66.13
N ARG A 493 50.99 -23.18 -67.25
CA ARG A 493 50.30 -21.89 -67.35
C ARG A 493 48.79 -22.04 -67.15
N ASN A 494 48.18 -23.08 -67.70
CA ASN A 494 46.76 -23.38 -67.48
C ASN A 494 46.48 -23.79 -66.03
N VAL A 495 47.38 -24.57 -65.41
CA VAL A 495 47.29 -24.89 -63.97
C VAL A 495 47.43 -23.63 -63.11
N VAL A 496 48.38 -22.73 -63.44
CA VAL A 496 48.55 -21.46 -62.74
C VAL A 496 47.34 -20.55 -62.92
N GLN A 497 46.73 -20.52 -64.10
CA GLN A 497 45.53 -19.73 -64.37
C GLN A 497 44.33 -20.23 -63.54
N ARG A 498 44.12 -21.56 -63.48
CA ARG A 498 43.10 -22.17 -62.60
C ARG A 498 43.36 -21.88 -61.13
N LEU A 499 44.60 -22.05 -60.68
CA LEU A 499 44.97 -21.71 -59.30
C LEU A 499 44.75 -20.22 -58.99
N LYS A 500 44.93 -19.34 -59.97
CA LYS A 500 44.66 -17.91 -59.82
C LYS A 500 43.15 -17.64 -59.69
N GLU A 501 42.32 -18.31 -60.47
CA GLU A 501 40.85 -18.25 -60.35
C GLU A 501 40.37 -18.80 -59.01
N ASP A 502 40.92 -19.92 -58.54
CA ASP A 502 40.64 -20.48 -57.22
C ASP A 502 41.07 -19.50 -56.11
N ILE A 503 42.26 -18.89 -56.21
CA ILE A 503 42.74 -17.87 -55.25
C ILE A 503 41.82 -16.64 -55.23
N GLU A 504 41.32 -16.20 -56.39
CA GLU A 504 40.39 -15.08 -56.48
C GLU A 504 39.05 -15.42 -55.81
N GLN A 505 38.51 -16.62 -56.05
CA GLN A 505 37.30 -17.12 -55.38
C GLN A 505 37.50 -17.23 -53.87
N PHE A 506 38.59 -17.85 -53.41
CA PHE A 506 38.91 -17.93 -51.98
C PHE A 506 39.09 -16.55 -51.35
N SER A 507 39.63 -15.57 -52.08
CA SER A 507 39.76 -14.20 -51.60
C SER A 507 38.42 -13.51 -51.42
N VAL A 508 37.43 -13.78 -52.28
CA VAL A 508 36.07 -13.25 -52.15
C VAL A 508 35.35 -13.92 -50.97
N GLU A 509 35.41 -15.25 -50.87
CA GLU A 509 34.82 -15.99 -49.74
C GLU A 509 35.42 -15.54 -48.40
N HIS A 510 36.75 -15.36 -48.33
CA HIS A 510 37.39 -14.82 -47.13
C HIS A 510 36.93 -13.41 -46.79
N ARG A 511 36.65 -12.58 -47.80
CA ARG A 511 36.16 -11.21 -47.59
C ARG A 511 34.76 -11.23 -47.00
N ASP A 512 33.86 -12.01 -47.58
CA ASP A 512 32.47 -12.11 -47.14
C ASP A 512 32.37 -12.72 -45.73
N VAL A 513 33.12 -13.79 -45.46
CA VAL A 513 33.21 -14.40 -44.12
C VAL A 513 33.82 -13.42 -43.11
N ASN A 514 34.80 -12.61 -43.51
CA ASN A 514 35.37 -11.60 -42.64
C ASN A 514 34.37 -10.45 -42.38
N GLU A 515 33.59 -10.01 -43.36
CA GLU A 515 32.51 -9.02 -43.16
C GLU A 515 31.43 -9.56 -42.21
N GLU A 516 30.99 -10.82 -42.37
CA GLU A 516 30.10 -11.48 -41.42
C GLU A 516 30.68 -11.59 -40.02
N TYR A 517 31.97 -11.92 -39.92
CA TYR A 517 32.66 -11.99 -38.65
C TYR A 517 32.72 -10.62 -37.97
N GLN A 518 33.02 -9.54 -38.71
CA GLN A 518 33.05 -8.19 -38.14
C GLN A 518 31.65 -7.74 -37.71
N THR A 519 30.60 -8.01 -38.48
CA THR A 519 29.22 -7.66 -38.11
C THR A 519 28.72 -8.44 -36.88
N LYS A 520 29.02 -9.74 -36.79
CA LYS A 520 28.74 -10.54 -35.58
C LYS A 520 29.55 -10.02 -34.39
N LYS A 521 30.82 -9.67 -34.59
CA LYS A 521 31.69 -9.12 -33.54
C LYS A 521 31.19 -7.78 -33.02
N THR A 522 30.72 -6.88 -33.88
CA THR A 522 30.13 -5.59 -33.44
C THR A 522 28.81 -5.82 -32.72
N ALA A 523 27.95 -6.72 -33.21
CA ALA A 523 26.70 -7.07 -32.52
C ALA A 523 26.96 -7.67 -31.12
N PHE A 524 27.93 -8.57 -30.98
CA PHE A 524 28.32 -9.10 -29.68
C PHE A 524 28.94 -8.04 -28.76
N SER A 525 29.69 -7.07 -29.32
CA SER A 525 30.24 -5.96 -28.53
C SER A 525 29.11 -5.08 -27.97
N ILE A 526 28.12 -4.73 -28.78
CA ILE A 526 26.97 -3.93 -28.36
C ILE A 526 26.16 -4.70 -27.30
N MET A 527 25.83 -5.96 -27.55
CA MET A 527 25.11 -6.81 -26.58
C MET A 527 25.88 -6.94 -25.26
N ARG A 528 27.22 -7.03 -25.33
CA ARG A 528 28.06 -7.06 -24.12
C ARG A 528 28.00 -5.74 -23.36
N GLU A 529 28.09 -4.59 -24.04
CA GLU A 529 27.97 -3.27 -23.42
C GLU A 529 26.58 -3.06 -22.79
N GLU A 530 25.52 -3.51 -23.45
CA GLU A 530 24.15 -3.51 -22.92
C GLU A 530 24.05 -4.36 -21.64
N MET A 531 24.53 -5.62 -21.68
CA MET A 531 24.55 -6.52 -20.52
C MET A 531 25.43 -5.99 -19.37
N GLU A 532 26.58 -5.38 -19.67
CA GLU A 532 27.44 -4.75 -18.67
C GLU A 532 26.74 -3.53 -18.03
N SER A 533 25.97 -2.76 -18.81
CA SER A 533 25.18 -1.63 -18.30
C SER A 533 24.03 -2.10 -17.40
N GLU A 534 23.32 -3.18 -17.77
CA GLU A 534 22.27 -3.78 -16.96
C GLU A 534 22.84 -4.41 -15.69
N GLN A 535 23.98 -5.09 -15.78
CA GLN A 535 24.70 -5.64 -14.64
C GLN A 535 25.09 -4.53 -13.67
N LYS A 536 25.67 -3.43 -14.16
CA LYS A 536 26.02 -2.27 -13.33
C LYS A 536 24.79 -1.64 -12.67
N HIS A 537 23.68 -1.52 -13.39
CA HIS A 537 22.44 -1.01 -12.82
C HIS A 537 21.91 -1.93 -11.70
N LEU A 538 21.95 -3.25 -11.92
CA LEU A 538 21.59 -4.23 -10.90
C LEU A 538 22.52 -4.17 -9.68
N GLU A 539 23.84 -4.07 -9.89
CA GLU A 539 24.83 -3.88 -8.81
C GLU A 539 24.55 -2.62 -8.00
N ASP A 540 24.26 -1.49 -8.65
CA ASP A 540 23.89 -0.24 -7.97
C ASP A 540 22.60 -0.40 -7.15
N THR A 541 21.59 -1.10 -7.67
CA THR A 541 20.35 -1.37 -6.92
C THR A 541 20.59 -2.29 -5.72
N VAL A 542 21.44 -3.32 -5.87
CA VAL A 542 21.82 -4.23 -4.77
C VAL A 542 22.61 -3.47 -3.70
N GLN A 543 23.55 -2.61 -4.08
CA GLN A 543 24.26 -1.75 -3.14
C GLN A 543 23.32 -0.78 -2.41
N ARG A 544 22.35 -0.19 -3.12
CA ARG A 544 21.32 0.66 -2.49
C ARG A 544 20.49 -0.12 -1.48
N LEU A 545 20.09 -1.34 -1.80
CA LEU A 545 19.35 -2.22 -0.88
C LEU A 545 20.23 -2.65 0.30
N ASP A 546 21.51 -2.95 0.10
CA ASP A 546 22.45 -3.30 1.17
C ASP A 546 22.69 -2.12 2.12
N THR A 547 22.83 -0.90 1.61
CA THR A 547 22.93 0.30 2.47
C THR A 547 21.65 0.56 3.27
N GLN A 548 20.47 0.31 2.68
CA GLN A 548 19.20 0.38 3.40
C GLN A 548 19.10 -0.71 4.47
N PHE A 549 19.54 -1.93 4.17
CA PHE A 549 19.57 -3.04 5.11
C PHE A 549 20.52 -2.76 6.29
N LYS A 550 21.72 -2.23 6.01
CA LYS A 550 22.68 -1.80 7.05
C LYS A 550 22.09 -0.73 7.95
N LYS A 551 21.37 0.26 7.41
CA LYS A 551 20.66 1.28 8.21
C LYS A 551 19.61 0.64 9.12
N LEU A 552 18.74 -0.22 8.57
CA LEU A 552 17.71 -0.91 9.35
C LEU A 552 18.31 -1.86 10.40
N SER A 553 19.44 -2.49 10.10
CA SER A 553 20.16 -3.34 11.07
C SER A 553 20.78 -2.50 12.19
N ALA A 554 21.37 -1.34 11.87
CA ALA A 554 21.89 -0.41 12.87
C ALA A 554 20.77 0.16 13.75
N ASP A 555 19.61 0.48 13.17
CA ASP A 555 18.42 0.93 13.91
C ASP A 555 17.90 -0.18 14.83
N LYS A 556 17.85 -1.43 14.34
CA LYS A 556 17.50 -2.59 15.16
C LYS A 556 18.47 -2.77 16.33
N GLU A 557 19.77 -2.64 16.10
CA GLU A 557 20.78 -2.78 17.14
C GLU A 557 20.71 -1.62 18.15
N LYS A 558 20.45 -0.39 17.68
CA LYS A 558 20.19 0.77 18.54
C LYS A 558 18.97 0.53 19.43
N HIS A 559 17.86 0.09 18.88
CA HIS A 559 16.67 -0.24 19.68
C HIS A 559 16.87 -1.43 20.62
N SER A 560 17.69 -2.42 20.23
CA SER A 560 18.08 -3.52 21.10
C SER A 560 18.95 -3.05 22.27
N LYS A 561 19.88 -2.11 22.03
CA LYS A 561 20.68 -1.47 23.08
C LYS A 561 19.82 -0.61 23.98
N GLU A 562 18.88 0.17 23.43
CA GLU A 562 17.89 0.93 24.21
C GLU A 562 16.97 0.03 25.05
N LEU A 563 16.70 -1.20 24.61
CA LEU A 563 15.95 -2.20 25.36
C LEU A 563 16.79 -2.76 26.52
N ASN A 564 18.05 -3.12 26.25
CA ASN A 564 18.99 -3.61 27.26
C ASN A 564 19.33 -2.52 28.30
N ASP A 565 19.45 -1.27 27.85
CA ASP A 565 19.58 -0.06 28.67
C ASP A 565 18.31 0.25 29.48
N LYS A 566 17.19 -0.43 29.22
CA LYS A 566 15.99 -0.37 30.07
C LYS A 566 15.88 -1.58 30.99
N GLU A 567 16.66 -2.63 30.75
CA GLU A 567 16.70 -3.82 31.61
C GLU A 567 17.59 -3.62 32.85
N TRP A 568 18.73 -2.91 32.77
CA TRP A 568 19.49 -2.54 34.00
C TRP A 568 18.71 -1.61 34.93
N ILE A 569 17.71 -0.88 34.40
CA ILE A 569 16.78 -0.08 35.21
C ILE A 569 15.92 -0.98 36.11
N LYS A 570 15.71 -2.26 35.78
CA LYS A 570 15.05 -3.22 36.68
C LYS A 570 15.97 -3.71 37.81
N GLU A 571 17.28 -3.82 37.56
CA GLU A 571 18.25 -4.28 38.58
C GLU A 571 18.65 -3.16 39.56
N GLY A 572 18.54 -1.88 39.17
CA GLY A 572 18.93 -0.73 40.00
C GLY A 572 17.87 -0.21 40.99
N ILE A 573 16.75 -0.92 41.19
CA ILE A 573 15.58 -0.43 41.97
C ILE A 573 15.74 -0.63 43.49
N ASP A 574 16.79 -1.31 43.95
CA ASP A 574 16.97 -1.55 45.39
C ASP A 574 17.54 -0.34 46.16
N ASP A 575 18.02 0.72 45.49
CA ASP A 575 18.67 1.88 46.13
C ASP A 575 18.05 3.25 45.74
N PRO A 576 17.35 3.96 46.65
CA PRO A 576 16.58 5.19 46.38
C PRO A 576 17.39 6.37 45.83
N GLN A 577 18.70 6.43 46.13
CA GLN A 577 19.57 7.51 45.64
C GLN A 577 19.97 7.31 44.18
N LYS A 578 20.20 6.06 43.75
CA LYS A 578 20.47 5.73 42.34
C LYS A 578 19.23 5.91 41.48
N ALA A 579 18.04 5.55 41.99
CA ALA A 579 16.77 5.78 41.29
C ALA A 579 16.52 7.26 40.97
N ARG A 580 16.86 8.18 41.88
CA ARG A 580 16.76 9.64 41.63
C ARG A 580 17.75 10.13 40.59
N SER A 581 19.00 9.66 40.63
CA SER A 581 20.03 10.00 39.63
C SER A 581 19.62 9.52 38.23
N ILE A 582 19.02 8.32 38.15
CA ILE A 582 18.50 7.75 36.89
C ILE A 582 17.32 8.56 36.38
N LEU A 583 16.40 8.98 37.26
CA LEU A 583 15.25 9.82 36.90
C LEU A 583 15.68 11.19 36.36
N GLU A 584 16.72 11.77 36.94
CA GLU A 584 17.28 13.05 36.51
C GLU A 584 18.00 12.95 35.16
N GLN A 585 18.74 11.85 34.93
CA GLN A 585 19.33 11.55 33.62
C GLN A 585 18.27 11.26 32.54
N ILE A 586 17.17 10.60 32.88
CA ILE A 586 16.03 10.37 31.98
C ILE A 586 15.34 11.70 31.63
N ASN A 587 15.11 12.57 32.61
CA ASN A 587 14.52 13.89 32.39
C ASN A 587 15.42 14.78 31.51
N GLN A 588 16.74 14.75 31.72
CA GLN A 588 17.69 15.43 30.84
C GLN A 588 17.63 14.86 29.41
N ARG A 589 17.64 13.53 29.23
CA ARG A 589 17.56 12.91 27.89
C ARG A 589 16.23 13.19 27.19
N ASN A 590 15.11 13.18 27.91
CA ASN A 590 13.81 13.60 27.37
C ASN A 590 13.83 15.07 26.93
N SER A 591 14.45 15.97 27.71
CA SER A 591 14.56 17.38 27.34
C SER A 591 15.39 17.59 26.05
N VAL A 592 16.43 16.77 25.84
CA VAL A 592 17.25 16.81 24.62
C VAL A 592 16.48 16.25 23.43
N ALA A 593 15.76 15.13 23.60
CA ALA A 593 14.94 14.54 22.55
C ALA A 593 13.80 15.47 22.11
N ILE A 594 13.18 16.20 23.04
CA ILE A 594 12.15 17.21 22.72
C ILE A 594 12.73 18.34 21.86
N ARG A 595 13.90 18.88 22.22
CA ARG A 595 14.58 19.91 21.41
C ARG A 595 14.97 19.40 20.02
N GLU A 596 15.37 18.13 19.92
CA GLU A 596 15.72 17.52 18.64
C GLU A 596 14.49 17.36 17.74
N ILE A 597 13.35 16.93 18.29
CA ILE A 597 12.05 16.88 17.59
C ILE A 597 11.61 18.28 17.13
N GLU A 598 11.78 19.30 17.96
CA GLU A 598 11.49 20.69 17.58
C GLU A 598 12.41 21.15 16.43
N SER A 599 13.70 20.81 16.48
CA SER A 599 14.65 21.11 15.39
C SER A 599 14.35 20.36 14.09
N LEU A 600 13.80 19.15 14.17
CA LEU A 600 13.37 18.38 13.02
C LEU A 600 12.06 18.92 12.45
N ARG A 601 11.15 19.42 13.29
CA ARG A 601 9.93 20.11 12.86
C ARG A 601 10.24 21.44 12.17
N THR A 602 11.19 22.21 12.68
CA THR A 602 11.62 23.45 12.00
C THR A 602 12.28 23.14 10.66
N LYS A 603 13.19 22.15 10.59
CA LYS A 603 13.76 21.67 9.32
C LYS A 603 12.70 21.12 8.35
N LEU A 604 11.67 20.44 8.85
CA LEU A 604 10.56 19.95 8.03
C LEU A 604 9.72 21.10 7.48
N ASN A 605 9.47 22.14 8.27
CA ASN A 605 8.80 23.36 7.82
C ASN A 605 9.65 24.14 6.80
N GLU A 606 10.96 24.21 6.98
CA GLU A 606 11.88 24.82 6.00
C GLU A 606 11.93 24.04 4.68
N LEU A 607 11.90 22.70 4.75
CA LEU A 607 11.82 21.83 3.57
C LEU A 607 10.45 21.93 2.89
N SER A 608 9.37 22.05 3.66
CA SER A 608 8.02 22.31 3.15
C SER A 608 7.93 23.66 2.42
N ASN A 609 8.64 24.68 2.91
CA ASN A 609 8.68 26.00 2.26
C ASN A 609 9.62 26.05 1.04
N LYS A 610 10.61 25.16 0.94
CA LYS A 610 11.47 25.01 -0.25
C LYS A 610 10.84 24.14 -1.33
N ALA A 611 9.90 23.27 -1.00
CA ALA A 611 9.07 22.56 -1.98
C ALA A 611 7.95 23.49 -2.47
N SER A 612 8.32 24.52 -3.23
CA SER A 612 7.34 25.33 -3.97
C SER A 612 6.53 24.38 -4.85
N SER A 613 5.23 24.29 -4.57
CA SER A 613 4.24 23.61 -5.41
C SER A 613 4.39 24.00 -6.89
N GLY A 614 4.89 25.20 -7.18
CA GLY A 614 5.19 25.69 -8.53
C GLY A 614 6.29 24.91 -9.26
N ASP A 615 7.39 24.54 -8.58
CA ASP A 615 8.51 23.82 -9.22
C ASP A 615 8.16 22.36 -9.48
N GLN A 616 7.42 21.73 -8.56
CA GLN A 616 6.85 20.41 -8.81
C GLN A 616 5.86 20.46 -9.97
N ILE A 617 4.94 21.44 -10.02
CA ILE A 617 4.00 21.59 -11.15
C ILE A 617 4.75 21.83 -12.47
N ALA A 618 5.84 22.59 -12.48
CA ALA A 618 6.68 22.77 -13.66
C ALA A 618 7.37 21.47 -14.11
N MET A 619 7.84 20.66 -13.16
CA MET A 619 8.45 19.35 -13.43
C MET A 619 7.40 18.33 -13.92
N TRP A 620 6.20 18.33 -13.33
CA TRP A 620 5.08 17.49 -13.80
C TRP A 620 4.62 17.92 -15.19
N LYS A 621 4.56 19.22 -15.48
CA LYS A 621 4.25 19.74 -16.83
C LYS A 621 5.33 19.38 -17.85
N SER A 622 6.61 19.39 -17.50
CA SER A 622 7.68 18.99 -18.44
C SER A 622 7.65 17.48 -18.73
N VAL A 623 7.33 16.66 -17.72
CA VAL A 623 7.15 15.20 -17.88
C VAL A 623 5.94 14.89 -18.76
N ILE A 624 4.82 15.60 -18.58
CA ILE A 624 3.63 15.45 -19.44
C ILE A 624 3.97 15.82 -20.89
N ALA A 625 4.63 16.96 -21.13
CA ALA A 625 5.05 17.36 -22.47
C ALA A 625 6.01 16.36 -23.15
N ALA A 626 6.90 15.74 -22.38
CA ALA A 626 7.80 14.69 -22.88
C ALA A 626 7.04 13.40 -23.24
N MET A 627 6.02 13.02 -22.46
CA MET A 627 5.17 11.87 -22.76
C MET A 627 4.27 12.12 -23.98
N GLU A 628 3.72 13.33 -24.13
CA GLU A 628 2.93 13.71 -25.32
C GLU A 628 3.77 13.66 -26.60
N LYS A 629 5.01 14.19 -26.57
CA LYS A 629 5.98 14.05 -27.67
C LYS A 629 6.30 12.59 -27.99
N LYS A 630 6.41 11.73 -26.97
CA LYS A 630 6.67 10.30 -27.16
C LYS A 630 5.48 9.59 -27.82
N ILE A 631 4.24 9.94 -27.43
CA ILE A 631 3.02 9.43 -28.05
C ILE A 631 2.92 9.92 -29.50
N GLU A 632 3.24 11.18 -29.78
CA GLU A 632 3.24 11.73 -31.14
C GLU A 632 4.25 11.03 -32.05
N LEU A 633 5.45 10.71 -31.54
CA LEU A 633 6.47 9.93 -32.26
C LEU A 633 6.05 8.47 -32.50
N VAL A 634 5.40 7.84 -31.53
CA VAL A 634 4.85 6.48 -31.69
C VAL A 634 3.71 6.46 -32.71
N ASN A 635 2.84 7.46 -32.70
CA ASN A 635 1.78 7.58 -33.69
C ASN A 635 2.32 7.89 -35.10
N ARG A 636 3.40 8.67 -35.23
CA ARG A 636 4.10 8.85 -36.51
C ARG A 636 4.79 7.58 -36.99
N ARG A 637 5.33 6.76 -36.07
CA ARG A 637 5.88 5.45 -36.39
C ARG A 637 4.80 4.50 -36.92
N ASN A 638 3.64 4.47 -36.25
CA ASN A 638 2.49 3.66 -36.68
C ASN A 638 1.83 4.19 -37.97
N ALA A 639 1.96 5.48 -38.29
CA ALA A 639 1.48 6.05 -39.56
C ALA A 639 2.44 5.81 -40.74
N ASN A 640 3.73 5.55 -40.47
CA ASN A 640 4.72 5.19 -41.50
C ASN A 640 4.77 3.68 -41.79
N GLU A 641 4.18 2.85 -40.93
CA GLU A 641 3.92 1.44 -41.21
C GLU A 641 2.52 1.32 -41.84
N GLY A 642 2.45 1.48 -43.16
CA GLY A 642 1.24 1.19 -43.94
C GLY A 642 0.79 -0.27 -43.79
N PRO A 643 -0.49 -0.59 -44.10
CA PRO A 643 -1.04 -1.91 -43.86
C PRO A 643 -0.32 -2.96 -44.70
N ILE A 644 0.27 -3.96 -44.03
CA ILE A 644 0.77 -5.16 -44.68
C ILE A 644 -0.46 -5.91 -45.19
N GLY A 645 -0.69 -5.81 -46.51
CA GLY A 645 -1.74 -6.53 -47.21
C GLY A 645 -1.42 -8.01 -47.33
N ASP A 646 -2.44 -8.83 -47.13
CA ASP A 646 -2.56 -10.18 -47.68
C ASP A 646 -2.25 -10.17 -49.18
N TRP A 647 -1.30 -10.97 -49.67
CA TRP A 647 -1.33 -11.66 -50.98
C TRP A 647 -0.16 -12.69 -51.04
N TYR A 648 -0.53 -13.96 -51.26
CA TYR A 648 0.21 -15.14 -51.79
C TYR A 648 1.69 -15.39 -51.45
#